data_AF-A0AA88KGR4-F1
#
_entry.id   AF-A0AA88KGR4-F1
#
_cell.length_a   1.000
_cell.length_b   1.000
_cell.length_c   1.000
_cell.angle_alpha   90.00
_cell.angle_beta   90.00
_cell.angle_gamma   90.00
#
_symmetry.space_group_name_H-M   'P 1'
#
loop_
_entity.id
_entity.type
_entity.pdbx_description
1 polymer ?
#
loop_
_entity_poly.entity_id
_entity_poly.type
_entity_poly.pdbx_seq_one_letter_code
_entity_poly.pdbx_strand_id
1 'polypeptide(L)'
;MSNNNKRILLTIKVLGGESSKKIAISSDETVQVLFDKMCEKLNISEKKYFGICEQIYDDLNAPLDRFLSFEKTIEAEGITELSELKFQIKHIKRPKGFTDSIAEELFFKQIQYNIVNEVYPCPEKIAVLLASLTVQILFGDHDTNKHRIGYLNKVGLNVFLPRTVSRHDYAYWQERIFNLHVAHHGLSKKKAMRKYIDIASTIPYFGMSFFEVKDESGTELLLGVAEDGVFFFNSQNLKLVHTLPFDLLSSWHLTDDGVDICFYENDEVHTISILTPPLKRTMIVSLIDEYYALLPEKMKSDRVKPNQPKPFLLNDSSLYLDPVQRTFLGRFGSRLEYLKGYYMECCALGKEVPVRKFCQAIDKCIDNDEIYKDVDLSFSGITDNNITFFTKSLLKAIEYKPERNFPWKENMDLESINLGGNSVKVGLGCILDLLRQLKRLKHLDLSDNVLGDDGTVELAQTLTIAADIRSIALFNCMIGNKGLQALYESLKWKKNLAVLNLGKNEFNGQNMAEFGKFLSGNLSIAELDLSYSSNIDQKGIEVLLKSLENNKRVQKLNLAGMPLGSKGGLKVAALLEVNHNIKELLLYDAKLTPEVFLKIGRACRTNLSLEILDMSRNSVGKGADKNTVRETLLFLAQPNSGLRELMLRENQLDFAYGEIVAESLRSNKTLVKLDISNNNITKNGAIHENWGETIRKFQTKILDFTNCGLKASAFLDIISAATSNQYVEELHLAENDPKEGLKGLEAFLAKTQLKILDLRNLKINDAIFEKMGLALKNNTMLDTLDLSENEITKEGIMEFLQNLESKTSIKNLILQHNYIEESEKPNIAKQILESTPIENITL
;
A
#
# COMPACT_ATOMS: atom_id res chain seq x y z
N MET A 1 -48.93 -48.82 -40.78
CA MET A 1 -48.22 -47.81 -41.62
C MET A 1 -48.99 -46.51 -41.44
N SER A 2 -48.51 -45.45 -40.80
CA SER A 2 -47.17 -44.88 -40.66
C SER A 2 -46.91 -44.34 -39.24
N ASN A 3 -45.98 -44.95 -38.49
CA ASN A 3 -45.34 -44.28 -37.35
C ASN A 3 -44.44 -43.20 -37.93
N ASN A 4 -44.90 -41.95 -37.92
CA ASN A 4 -44.01 -40.82 -38.17
C ASN A 4 -43.08 -40.69 -36.97
N ASN A 5 -41.87 -41.28 -37.07
CA ASN A 5 -40.71 -40.91 -36.26
C ASN A 5 -40.39 -39.43 -36.54
N LYS A 6 -41.12 -38.53 -35.90
CA LYS A 6 -40.92 -37.09 -36.05
C LYS A 6 -39.65 -36.73 -35.29
N ARG A 7 -38.52 -36.69 -36.01
CA ARG A 7 -37.28 -36.13 -35.48
C ARG A 7 -37.51 -34.67 -35.12
N ILE A 8 -37.16 -34.30 -33.88
CA ILE A 8 -37.17 -32.93 -33.38
C ILE A 8 -35.74 -32.40 -33.32
N LEU A 9 -35.57 -31.09 -33.48
CA LEU A 9 -34.27 -30.41 -33.42
C LEU A 9 -34.14 -29.65 -32.11
N LEU A 10 -33.40 -30.22 -31.16
CA LEU A 10 -33.17 -29.63 -29.84
C LEU A 10 -31.95 -28.71 -29.86
N THR A 11 -32.07 -27.53 -29.26
CA THR A 11 -30.95 -26.60 -29.05
C THR A 11 -30.47 -26.70 -27.61
N ILE A 12 -29.24 -27.14 -27.40
CA ILE A 12 -28.66 -27.34 -26.06
C ILE A 12 -27.55 -26.31 -25.85
N LYS A 13 -27.68 -25.49 -24.81
CA LYS A 13 -26.68 -24.51 -24.36
C LYS A 13 -25.56 -25.24 -23.59
N VAL A 14 -24.31 -24.97 -23.89
CA VAL A 14 -23.15 -25.50 -23.14
C VAL A 14 -22.86 -24.54 -22.00
N LEU A 15 -22.83 -25.03 -20.75
CA LEU A 15 -22.44 -24.28 -19.54
C LEU A 15 -23.10 -22.88 -19.45
N GLY A 16 -24.43 -22.83 -19.42
CA GLY A 16 -25.15 -21.56 -19.22
C GLY A 16 -25.26 -20.62 -20.42
N GLY A 17 -24.67 -20.94 -21.60
CA GLY A 17 -25.09 -20.32 -22.88
C GLY A 17 -24.02 -19.66 -23.76
N GLU A 18 -22.73 -19.76 -23.46
CA GLU A 18 -21.67 -19.18 -24.32
C GLU A 18 -21.62 -19.81 -25.73
N SER A 19 -22.04 -21.06 -25.83
CA SER A 19 -22.20 -21.74 -27.11
C SER A 19 -23.41 -22.68 -27.04
N SER A 20 -24.05 -22.93 -28.18
CA SER A 20 -25.15 -23.88 -28.28
C SER A 20 -24.90 -24.88 -29.40
N LYS A 21 -25.41 -26.09 -29.22
CA LYS A 21 -25.35 -27.16 -30.20
C LYS A 21 -26.77 -27.61 -30.52
N LYS A 22 -27.06 -27.78 -31.82
CA LYS A 22 -28.33 -28.34 -32.28
C LYS A 22 -28.19 -29.86 -32.48
N ILE A 23 -29.07 -30.66 -31.91
CA ILE A 23 -29.06 -32.12 -32.04
C ILE A 23 -30.42 -32.59 -32.56
N ALA A 24 -30.40 -33.37 -33.63
CA ALA A 24 -31.59 -34.03 -34.14
C ALA A 24 -31.78 -35.37 -33.43
N ILE A 25 -32.96 -35.58 -32.86
CA ILE A 25 -33.30 -36.79 -32.10
C ILE A 25 -34.77 -37.16 -32.30
N SER A 26 -35.09 -38.46 -32.22
CA SER A 26 -36.46 -38.96 -32.21
C SER A 26 -37.06 -38.87 -30.80
N SER A 27 -38.37 -38.60 -30.68
CA SER A 27 -39.01 -38.42 -29.37
C SER A 27 -39.04 -39.69 -28.51
N ASP A 28 -38.97 -40.85 -29.13
CA ASP A 28 -38.90 -42.18 -28.52
C ASP A 28 -37.46 -42.62 -28.15
N GLU A 29 -36.42 -41.90 -28.58
CA GLU A 29 -35.04 -42.15 -28.13
C GLU A 29 -34.87 -41.69 -26.66
N THR A 30 -33.93 -42.31 -25.94
CA THR A 30 -33.65 -41.96 -24.54
C THR A 30 -32.80 -40.69 -24.41
N VAL A 31 -32.88 -40.06 -23.24
CA VAL A 31 -31.99 -38.94 -22.89
C VAL A 31 -30.53 -39.38 -22.92
N GLN A 32 -30.20 -40.64 -22.61
CA GLN A 32 -28.85 -41.20 -22.79
C GLN A 32 -28.35 -41.03 -24.24
N VAL A 33 -29.19 -41.32 -25.24
CA VAL A 33 -28.81 -41.15 -26.65
C VAL A 33 -28.61 -39.67 -27.01
N LEU A 34 -29.44 -38.77 -26.47
CA LEU A 34 -29.23 -37.32 -26.62
C LEU A 34 -27.88 -36.88 -26.06
N PHE A 35 -27.58 -37.37 -24.86
CA PHE A 35 -26.35 -37.07 -24.14
C PHE A 35 -25.11 -37.60 -24.87
N ASP A 36 -25.15 -38.82 -25.39
CA ASP A 36 -24.05 -39.39 -26.17
C ASP A 36 -23.80 -38.61 -27.47
N LYS A 37 -24.87 -38.27 -28.21
CA LYS A 37 -24.77 -37.39 -29.39
C LYS A 37 -24.18 -36.02 -29.05
N MET A 38 -24.50 -35.48 -27.87
CA MET A 38 -23.94 -34.21 -27.40
C MET A 38 -22.45 -34.34 -27.06
N CYS A 39 -22.06 -35.39 -26.35
CA CYS A 39 -20.66 -35.66 -26.01
C CYS A 39 -19.80 -35.87 -27.27
N GLU A 40 -20.29 -36.62 -28.27
CA GLU A 40 -19.62 -36.78 -29.56
C GLU A 40 -19.45 -35.43 -30.26
N LYS A 41 -20.49 -34.59 -30.27
CA LYS A 41 -20.46 -33.27 -30.91
C LYS A 41 -19.54 -32.28 -30.20
N LEU A 42 -19.29 -32.47 -28.91
CA LEU A 42 -18.33 -31.71 -28.12
C LEU A 42 -16.94 -32.38 -28.06
N ASN A 43 -16.78 -33.57 -28.64
CA ASN A 43 -15.57 -34.40 -28.58
C ASN A 43 -15.14 -34.74 -27.14
N ILE A 44 -16.11 -35.06 -26.27
CA ILE A 44 -15.87 -35.43 -24.87
C ILE A 44 -15.84 -36.96 -24.74
N SER A 45 -14.70 -37.46 -24.26
CA SER A 45 -14.47 -38.85 -23.90
C SER A 45 -14.80 -39.14 -22.42
N GLU A 46 -14.53 -38.19 -21.53
CA GLU A 46 -14.76 -38.35 -20.09
C GLU A 46 -16.15 -37.81 -19.67
N LYS A 47 -17.20 -38.57 -20.00
CA LYS A 47 -18.61 -38.14 -19.93
C LYS A 47 -19.21 -38.06 -18.52
N LYS A 48 -18.66 -38.83 -17.57
CA LYS A 48 -19.20 -39.11 -16.21
C LYS A 48 -19.51 -37.89 -15.32
N TYR A 49 -19.03 -36.70 -15.65
CA TYR A 49 -19.28 -35.48 -14.87
C TYR A 49 -20.52 -34.69 -15.31
N PHE A 50 -21.03 -34.97 -16.51
CA PHE A 50 -21.98 -34.09 -17.20
C PHE A 50 -23.38 -34.68 -17.24
N GLY A 51 -24.37 -33.79 -17.34
CA GLY A 51 -25.77 -34.13 -17.59
C GLY A 51 -26.44 -33.12 -18.51
N ILE A 52 -27.66 -33.44 -18.90
CA ILE A 52 -28.56 -32.50 -19.58
C ILE A 52 -29.65 -32.12 -18.59
N CYS A 53 -29.90 -30.82 -18.47
CA CYS A 53 -31.02 -30.29 -17.70
C CYS A 53 -31.88 -29.38 -18.56
N GLU A 54 -33.14 -29.25 -18.17
CA GLU A 54 -34.06 -28.25 -18.68
C GLU A 54 -34.11 -27.07 -17.70
N GLN A 55 -33.96 -25.87 -18.23
CA GLN A 55 -34.21 -24.66 -17.47
C GLN A 55 -35.72 -24.44 -17.38
N ILE A 56 -36.22 -24.49 -16.16
CA ILE A 56 -37.62 -24.27 -15.82
C ILE A 56 -37.71 -23.08 -14.85
N TYR A 57 -38.93 -22.66 -14.55
CA TYR A 57 -39.19 -21.59 -13.59
C TYR A 57 -40.09 -22.12 -12.50
N ASP A 58 -39.82 -21.73 -11.26
CA ASP A 58 -40.71 -22.01 -10.14
C ASP A 58 -41.90 -21.03 -10.10
N ASP A 59 -42.75 -21.19 -9.09
CA ASP A 59 -43.96 -20.36 -8.92
C ASP A 59 -43.65 -18.87 -8.67
N LEU A 60 -42.40 -18.54 -8.29
CA LEU A 60 -41.90 -17.17 -8.11
C LEU A 60 -41.15 -16.65 -9.34
N ASN A 61 -41.20 -17.39 -10.45
CA ASN A 61 -40.48 -17.10 -11.68
C ASN A 61 -38.95 -17.09 -11.51
N ALA A 62 -38.43 -17.80 -10.50
CA ALA A 62 -37.00 -18.02 -10.31
C ALA A 62 -36.54 -19.22 -11.16
N PRO A 63 -35.40 -19.11 -11.88
CA PRO A 63 -34.92 -20.19 -12.72
C PRO A 63 -34.40 -21.37 -11.90
N LEU A 64 -34.82 -22.58 -12.26
CA LEU A 64 -34.32 -23.85 -11.72
C LEU A 64 -33.81 -24.74 -12.87
N ASP A 65 -32.75 -25.50 -12.59
CA ASP A 65 -32.21 -26.47 -13.55
C ASP A 65 -32.66 -27.89 -13.19
N ARG A 66 -33.65 -28.41 -13.93
CA ARG A 66 -34.19 -29.76 -13.78
C ARG A 66 -33.37 -30.76 -14.60
N PHE A 67 -32.50 -31.52 -13.94
CA PHE A 67 -31.73 -32.58 -14.61
C PHE A 67 -32.64 -33.72 -15.09
N LEU A 68 -32.44 -34.14 -16.34
CA LEU A 68 -33.23 -35.17 -17.00
C LEU A 68 -32.73 -36.57 -16.63
N SER A 69 -33.64 -37.54 -16.55
CA SER A 69 -33.29 -38.94 -16.33
C SER A 69 -32.79 -39.60 -17.62
N PHE A 70 -31.60 -40.17 -17.59
CA PHE A 70 -31.01 -40.84 -18.75
C PHE A 70 -31.80 -42.06 -19.24
N GLU A 71 -32.55 -42.72 -18.35
CA GLU A 71 -33.33 -43.91 -18.65
C GLU A 71 -34.64 -43.60 -19.38
N LYS A 72 -35.16 -42.37 -19.23
CA LYS A 72 -36.43 -41.96 -19.85
C LYS A 72 -36.25 -41.51 -21.29
N THR A 73 -37.31 -41.65 -22.08
CA THR A 73 -37.38 -41.10 -23.45
C THR A 73 -37.55 -39.58 -23.41
N ILE A 74 -37.19 -38.91 -24.51
CA ILE A 74 -37.38 -37.46 -24.68
C ILE A 74 -38.85 -37.07 -24.45
N GLU A 75 -39.79 -37.86 -24.98
CA GLU A 75 -41.22 -37.69 -24.76
C GLU A 75 -41.63 -37.89 -23.30
N ALA A 76 -41.09 -38.90 -22.61
CA ALA A 76 -41.41 -39.18 -21.21
C ALA A 76 -40.86 -38.13 -20.23
N GLU A 77 -39.83 -37.38 -20.61
CA GLU A 77 -39.34 -36.20 -19.89
C GLU A 77 -40.11 -34.92 -20.22
N GLY A 78 -41.02 -34.97 -21.21
CA GLY A 78 -41.82 -33.83 -21.66
C GLY A 78 -41.02 -32.81 -22.49
N ILE A 79 -39.89 -33.21 -23.06
CA ILE A 79 -38.99 -32.29 -23.78
C ILE A 79 -39.49 -32.02 -25.20
N THR A 80 -39.50 -30.74 -25.57
CA THR A 80 -39.93 -30.27 -26.90
C THR A 80 -38.87 -29.37 -27.53
N GLU A 81 -39.09 -28.93 -28.78
CA GLU A 81 -38.21 -27.94 -29.45
C GLU A 81 -38.20 -26.56 -28.76
N LEU A 82 -39.18 -26.29 -27.89
CA LEU A 82 -39.28 -25.07 -27.10
C LEU A 82 -38.55 -25.18 -25.75
N SER A 83 -38.15 -26.38 -25.33
CA SER A 83 -37.45 -26.60 -24.07
C SER A 83 -36.07 -25.93 -24.07
N GLU A 84 -35.76 -25.19 -23.01
CA GLU A 84 -34.45 -24.58 -22.82
C GLU A 84 -33.48 -25.57 -22.19
N LEU A 85 -32.76 -26.32 -23.03
CA LEU A 85 -31.83 -27.35 -22.56
C LEU A 85 -30.42 -26.79 -22.30
N LYS A 86 -29.77 -27.29 -21.25
CA LYS A 86 -28.37 -27.01 -20.92
C LYS A 86 -27.58 -28.31 -20.73
N PHE A 87 -26.33 -28.31 -21.17
CA PHE A 87 -25.33 -29.34 -20.88
C PHE A 87 -24.38 -28.79 -19.81
N GLN A 88 -24.42 -29.39 -18.62
CA GLN A 88 -23.68 -28.89 -17.45
C GLN A 88 -23.30 -29.98 -16.47
N ILE A 89 -22.47 -29.62 -15.49
CA ILE A 89 -22.04 -30.52 -14.41
C ILE A 89 -23.11 -30.54 -13.33
N LYS A 90 -23.50 -31.73 -12.88
CA LYS A 90 -24.51 -31.90 -11.83
C LYS A 90 -23.91 -31.80 -10.43
N HIS A 91 -22.85 -32.57 -10.17
CA HIS A 91 -22.18 -32.63 -8.87
C HIS A 91 -20.81 -31.96 -8.95
N ILE A 92 -20.72 -30.72 -8.48
CA ILE A 92 -19.45 -29.99 -8.41
C ILE A 92 -18.74 -30.43 -7.13
N LYS A 93 -17.85 -31.42 -7.27
CA LYS A 93 -16.97 -31.96 -6.25
C LYS A 93 -15.52 -31.87 -6.72
N ARG A 94 -14.55 -31.87 -5.81
CA ARG A 94 -13.13 -31.76 -6.20
C ARG A 94 -12.64 -33.05 -6.90
N PRO A 95 -12.31 -33.01 -8.20
CA PRO A 95 -11.92 -34.21 -8.96
C PRO A 95 -10.47 -34.62 -8.63
N LYS A 96 -10.16 -35.93 -8.64
CA LYS A 96 -8.77 -36.43 -8.50
C LYS A 96 -7.87 -36.02 -9.67
N GLY A 97 -8.48 -35.80 -10.83
CA GLY A 97 -7.81 -35.36 -12.04
C GLY A 97 -8.65 -35.68 -13.27
N PHE A 98 -8.27 -35.10 -14.39
CA PHE A 98 -8.89 -35.31 -15.70
C PHE A 98 -7.92 -35.99 -16.65
N THR A 99 -8.46 -36.91 -17.43
CA THR A 99 -7.78 -37.51 -18.58
C THR A 99 -8.12 -36.78 -19.87
N ASP A 100 -9.33 -36.21 -19.94
CA ASP A 100 -9.85 -35.43 -21.05
C ASP A 100 -9.69 -33.93 -20.81
N SER A 101 -8.96 -33.24 -21.69
CA SER A 101 -8.72 -31.79 -21.56
C SER A 101 -9.98 -30.94 -21.80
N ILE A 102 -10.93 -31.41 -22.63
CA ILE A 102 -12.18 -30.70 -22.89
C ILE A 102 -13.08 -30.81 -21.66
N ALA A 103 -13.14 -32.00 -21.05
CA ALA A 103 -13.86 -32.17 -19.79
C ALA A 103 -13.29 -31.27 -18.68
N GLU A 104 -11.96 -31.21 -18.53
CA GLU A 104 -11.27 -30.33 -17.57
C GLU A 104 -11.60 -28.85 -17.81
N GLU A 105 -11.58 -28.40 -19.08
CA GLU A 105 -11.91 -27.01 -19.43
C GLU A 105 -13.37 -26.67 -19.16
N LEU A 106 -14.30 -27.57 -19.46
CA LEU A 106 -15.72 -27.37 -19.17
C LEU A 106 -16.00 -27.33 -17.65
N PHE A 107 -15.28 -28.15 -16.88
CA PHE A 107 -15.36 -28.14 -15.42
C PHE A 107 -14.87 -26.83 -14.81
N PHE A 108 -13.72 -26.35 -15.26
CA PHE A 108 -13.21 -25.04 -14.91
C PHE A 108 -14.21 -23.92 -15.25
N LYS A 109 -14.77 -23.91 -16.46
CA LYS A 109 -15.71 -22.87 -16.92
C LYS A 109 -16.99 -22.80 -16.08
N GLN A 110 -17.55 -23.94 -15.67
CA GLN A 110 -18.73 -23.94 -14.80
C GLN A 110 -18.43 -23.32 -13.43
N ILE A 111 -17.28 -23.65 -12.83
CA ILE A 111 -16.87 -23.07 -11.54
C ILE A 111 -16.64 -21.57 -11.69
N GLN A 112 -15.95 -21.14 -12.75
CA GLN A 112 -15.74 -19.73 -13.05
C GLN A 112 -17.08 -18.99 -13.19
N TYR A 113 -18.02 -19.56 -13.94
CA TYR A 113 -19.36 -19.00 -14.08
C TYR A 113 -20.06 -18.84 -12.73
N ASN A 114 -20.00 -19.86 -11.87
CA ASN A 114 -20.64 -19.82 -10.55
C ASN A 114 -20.01 -18.75 -9.63
N ILE A 115 -18.70 -18.55 -9.69
CA ILE A 115 -18.00 -17.51 -8.88
C ILE A 115 -18.30 -16.11 -9.41
N VAL A 116 -18.16 -15.90 -10.72
CA VAL A 116 -18.36 -14.59 -11.38
C VAL A 116 -19.81 -14.11 -11.23
N ASN A 117 -20.78 -15.03 -11.30
CA ASN A 117 -22.20 -14.73 -11.11
C ASN A 117 -22.65 -14.80 -9.65
N GLU A 118 -21.72 -14.97 -8.70
CA GLU A 118 -21.98 -14.96 -7.25
C GLU A 118 -22.93 -16.06 -6.77
N VAL A 119 -23.03 -17.16 -7.53
CA VAL A 119 -23.58 -18.43 -7.03
C VAL A 119 -22.68 -18.97 -5.93
N TYR A 120 -21.37 -18.79 -6.07
CA TYR A 120 -20.37 -19.06 -5.03
C TYR A 120 -19.73 -17.73 -4.55
N PRO A 121 -20.36 -17.00 -3.63
CA PRO A 121 -19.77 -15.80 -3.04
C PRO A 121 -18.39 -16.12 -2.45
N CYS A 122 -17.39 -15.27 -2.69
CA CYS A 122 -16.04 -15.48 -2.17
C CYS A 122 -15.37 -14.18 -1.70
N PRO A 123 -14.40 -14.27 -0.78
CA PRO A 123 -13.58 -13.12 -0.39
C PRO A 123 -12.88 -12.50 -1.59
N GLU A 124 -12.72 -11.17 -1.56
CA GLU A 124 -12.10 -10.40 -2.64
C GLU A 124 -10.69 -10.90 -2.98
N LYS A 125 -9.90 -11.24 -1.95
CA LYS A 125 -8.55 -11.83 -2.10
C LYS A 125 -8.57 -13.09 -2.96
N ILE A 126 -9.54 -13.97 -2.75
CA ILE A 126 -9.72 -15.19 -3.53
C ILE A 126 -10.19 -14.85 -4.95
N ALA A 127 -11.17 -13.95 -5.08
CA ALA A 127 -11.67 -13.51 -6.38
C ALA A 127 -10.57 -12.96 -7.30
N VAL A 128 -9.70 -12.08 -6.78
CA VAL A 128 -8.61 -11.48 -7.56
C VAL A 128 -7.54 -12.52 -7.92
N LEU A 129 -7.23 -13.44 -7.01
CA LEU A 129 -6.31 -14.55 -7.30
C LEU A 129 -6.86 -15.47 -8.40
N LEU A 130 -8.13 -15.84 -8.32
CA LEU A 130 -8.81 -16.63 -9.35
C LEU A 130 -8.85 -15.89 -10.69
N ALA A 131 -9.15 -14.60 -10.69
CA ALA A 131 -9.10 -13.76 -11.89
C ALA A 131 -7.71 -13.76 -12.55
N SER A 132 -6.64 -13.67 -11.77
CA SER A 132 -5.26 -13.72 -12.28
C SER A 132 -4.90 -15.07 -12.92
N LEU A 133 -5.43 -16.18 -12.38
CA LEU A 133 -5.29 -17.50 -13.00
C LEU A 133 -6.08 -17.61 -14.30
N THR A 134 -7.30 -17.05 -14.34
CA THR A 134 -8.08 -16.97 -15.59
C THR A 134 -7.33 -16.19 -16.67
N VAL A 135 -6.68 -15.06 -16.31
CA VAL A 135 -5.83 -14.31 -17.25
C VAL A 135 -4.67 -15.18 -17.75
N GLN A 136 -3.98 -15.93 -16.87
CA GLN A 136 -2.95 -16.88 -17.27
C GLN A 136 -3.48 -17.97 -18.23
N ILE A 137 -4.69 -18.48 -17.98
CA ILE A 137 -5.35 -19.49 -18.80
C ILE A 137 -5.67 -18.98 -20.21
N LEU A 138 -6.12 -17.73 -20.33
CA LEU A 138 -6.56 -17.15 -21.59
C LEU A 138 -5.40 -16.54 -22.42
N PHE A 139 -4.43 -15.91 -21.76
CA PHE A 139 -3.41 -15.09 -22.42
C PHE A 139 -1.98 -15.62 -22.27
N GLY A 140 -1.75 -16.64 -21.43
CA GLY A 140 -0.41 -17.15 -21.13
C GLY A 140 0.36 -16.24 -20.18
N ASP A 141 1.70 -16.35 -20.19
CA ASP A 141 2.57 -15.60 -19.28
C ASP A 141 2.44 -14.08 -19.41
N HIS A 142 2.69 -13.38 -18.31
CA HIS A 142 2.63 -11.93 -18.28
C HIS A 142 3.69 -11.28 -19.18
N ASP A 143 3.27 -10.38 -20.06
CA ASP A 143 4.13 -9.55 -20.92
C ASP A 143 3.89 -8.07 -20.57
N THR A 144 4.89 -7.42 -19.96
CA THR A 144 4.81 -6.03 -19.48
C THR A 144 4.56 -5.01 -20.60
N ASN A 145 4.82 -5.38 -21.86
CA ASN A 145 4.54 -4.52 -23.00
C ASN A 145 3.10 -4.62 -23.49
N LYS A 146 2.41 -5.72 -23.19
CA LYS A 146 1.04 -5.99 -23.65
C LYS A 146 0.01 -5.84 -22.54
N HIS A 147 0.27 -6.44 -21.37
CA HIS A 147 -0.67 -6.54 -20.26
C HIS A 147 -0.60 -5.29 -19.38
N ARG A 148 -1.01 -4.16 -19.97
CA ARG A 148 -1.11 -2.85 -19.32
C ARG A 148 -2.58 -2.53 -19.02
N ILE A 149 -2.82 -1.57 -18.12
CA ILE A 149 -4.16 -1.12 -17.76
C ILE A 149 -4.96 -0.79 -19.03
N GLY A 150 -6.16 -1.37 -19.14
CA GLY A 150 -7.02 -1.27 -20.32
C GLY A 150 -7.00 -2.51 -21.22
N TYR A 151 -6.00 -3.39 -21.09
CA TYR A 151 -5.88 -4.61 -21.90
C TYR A 151 -7.10 -5.53 -21.74
N LEU A 152 -7.62 -5.68 -20.52
CA LEU A 152 -8.78 -6.55 -20.25
C LEU A 152 -10.13 -5.91 -20.63
N ASN A 153 -10.16 -4.63 -21.05
CA ASN A 153 -11.42 -3.93 -21.37
C ASN A 153 -12.16 -4.56 -22.56
N LYS A 154 -11.45 -5.21 -23.47
CA LYS A 154 -12.07 -5.89 -24.63
C LYS A 154 -12.93 -7.08 -24.23
N VAL A 155 -12.57 -7.76 -23.14
CA VAL A 155 -13.29 -8.92 -22.60
C VAL A 155 -14.26 -8.50 -21.50
N GLY A 156 -13.90 -7.48 -20.71
CA GLY A 156 -14.66 -6.99 -19.57
C GLY A 156 -14.26 -7.69 -18.27
N LEU A 157 -14.16 -6.92 -17.18
CA LEU A 157 -13.76 -7.47 -15.87
C LEU A 157 -14.81 -8.41 -15.28
N ASN A 158 -16.07 -8.28 -15.69
CA ASN A 158 -17.18 -9.13 -15.31
C ASN A 158 -17.07 -10.58 -15.84
N VAL A 159 -16.04 -10.91 -16.61
CA VAL A 159 -15.69 -12.30 -16.99
C VAL A 159 -14.69 -12.92 -16.00
N PHE A 160 -13.93 -12.08 -15.29
CA PHE A 160 -12.84 -12.51 -14.41
C PHE A 160 -13.21 -12.40 -12.93
N LEU A 161 -13.95 -11.35 -12.56
CA LEU A 161 -14.28 -10.99 -11.18
C LEU A 161 -15.79 -11.10 -10.92
N PRO A 162 -16.19 -11.37 -9.67
CA PRO A 162 -17.58 -11.27 -9.23
C PRO A 162 -18.20 -9.92 -9.55
N ARG A 163 -19.50 -9.90 -9.87
CA ARG A 163 -20.23 -8.69 -10.28
C ARG A 163 -20.12 -7.55 -9.27
N THR A 164 -20.14 -7.83 -7.97
CA THR A 164 -19.97 -6.81 -6.93
C THR A 164 -18.59 -6.18 -6.96
N VAL A 165 -17.54 -6.96 -7.21
CA VAL A 165 -16.15 -6.47 -7.30
C VAL A 165 -15.92 -5.71 -8.61
N SER A 166 -16.37 -6.26 -9.73
CA SER A 166 -16.13 -5.71 -11.07
C SER A 166 -16.87 -4.40 -11.37
N ARG A 167 -17.78 -3.95 -10.48
CA ARG A 167 -18.50 -2.66 -10.58
C ARG A 167 -17.66 -1.44 -10.21
N HIS A 168 -16.50 -1.65 -9.57
CA HIS A 168 -15.62 -0.57 -9.11
C HIS A 168 -14.53 -0.22 -10.13
N ASP A 169 -13.56 0.64 -9.75
CA ASP A 169 -12.48 1.15 -10.62
C ASP A 169 -11.80 0.04 -11.44
N TYR A 170 -12.06 0.03 -12.75
CA TYR A 170 -11.54 -0.96 -13.70
C TYR A 170 -10.02 -0.97 -13.76
N ALA A 171 -9.36 0.18 -13.58
CA ALA A 171 -7.92 0.28 -13.69
C ALA A 171 -7.23 -0.32 -12.47
N TYR A 172 -7.75 -0.04 -11.28
CA TYR A 172 -7.26 -0.60 -10.03
C TYR A 172 -7.34 -2.14 -10.00
N TRP A 173 -8.45 -2.73 -10.44
CA TRP A 173 -8.57 -4.19 -10.49
C TRP A 173 -7.65 -4.84 -11.52
N GLN A 174 -7.48 -4.21 -12.69
CA GLN A 174 -6.53 -4.70 -13.70
C GLN A 174 -5.10 -4.71 -13.16
N GLU A 175 -4.69 -3.65 -12.47
CA GLU A 175 -3.39 -3.58 -11.80
C GLU A 175 -3.20 -4.72 -10.79
N ARG A 176 -4.17 -4.92 -9.89
CA ARG A 176 -4.13 -6.03 -8.91
C ARG A 176 -4.02 -7.41 -9.58
N ILE A 177 -4.81 -7.64 -10.63
CA ILE A 177 -4.79 -8.89 -11.41
C ILE A 177 -3.43 -9.09 -12.07
N PHE A 178 -2.87 -8.06 -12.70
CA PHE A 178 -1.58 -8.16 -13.39
C PHE A 178 -0.42 -8.37 -12.43
N ASN A 179 -0.44 -7.75 -11.24
CA ASN A 179 0.59 -7.98 -10.22
C ASN A 179 0.63 -9.45 -9.78
N LEU A 180 -0.53 -10.10 -9.63
CA LEU A 180 -0.58 -11.54 -9.36
C LEU A 180 -0.26 -12.39 -10.59
N HIS A 181 -0.60 -11.91 -11.80
CA HIS A 181 -0.34 -12.61 -13.06
C HIS A 181 1.17 -12.83 -13.28
N VAL A 182 2.01 -11.86 -12.92
CA VAL A 182 3.48 -11.99 -12.96
C VAL A 182 3.96 -13.20 -12.16
N ALA A 183 3.36 -13.48 -11.00
CA ALA A 183 3.74 -14.60 -10.16
C ALA A 183 3.38 -15.98 -10.74
N HIS A 184 2.61 -16.03 -11.85
CA HIS A 184 2.23 -17.26 -12.54
C HIS A 184 3.14 -17.60 -13.73
N HIS A 185 4.29 -16.94 -13.88
CA HIS A 185 5.22 -17.19 -14.98
C HIS A 185 5.59 -18.68 -15.12
N GLY A 186 5.50 -19.21 -16.34
CA GLY A 186 5.76 -20.61 -16.66
C GLY A 186 4.64 -21.58 -16.28
N LEU A 187 3.51 -21.09 -15.73
CA LEU A 187 2.37 -21.93 -15.38
C LEU A 187 1.54 -22.26 -16.63
N SER A 188 1.58 -23.52 -17.06
CA SER A 188 0.80 -23.96 -18.23
C SER A 188 -0.70 -23.85 -18.01
N LYS A 189 -1.47 -23.66 -19.11
CA LYS A 189 -2.95 -23.60 -19.08
C LYS A 189 -3.57 -24.72 -18.22
N LYS A 190 -3.10 -25.95 -18.40
CA LYS A 190 -3.57 -27.13 -17.64
C LYS A 190 -3.30 -27.01 -16.13
N LYS A 191 -2.09 -26.61 -15.74
CA LYS A 191 -1.74 -26.43 -14.32
C LYS A 191 -2.50 -25.25 -13.69
N ALA A 192 -2.69 -24.17 -14.45
CA ALA A 192 -3.46 -23.01 -14.02
C ALA A 192 -4.95 -23.35 -13.78
N MET A 193 -5.59 -24.13 -14.66
CA MET A 193 -6.96 -24.63 -14.45
C MET A 193 -7.09 -25.48 -13.19
N ARG A 194 -6.14 -26.39 -12.95
CA ARG A 194 -6.13 -27.20 -11.72
C ARG A 194 -5.97 -26.35 -10.46
N LYS A 195 -5.02 -25.42 -10.48
CA LYS A 195 -4.81 -24.49 -9.37
C LYS A 195 -6.05 -23.62 -9.10
N TYR A 196 -6.75 -23.20 -10.16
CA TYR A 196 -8.02 -22.49 -10.04
C TYR A 196 -9.07 -23.34 -9.32
N ILE A 197 -9.28 -24.59 -9.75
CA ILE A 197 -10.24 -25.51 -9.14
C ILE A 197 -9.88 -25.78 -7.67
N ASP A 198 -8.60 -26.01 -7.39
CA ASP A 198 -8.11 -26.25 -6.03
C ASP A 198 -8.39 -25.05 -5.11
N ILE A 199 -8.11 -23.83 -5.54
CA ILE A 199 -8.40 -22.61 -4.77
C ILE A 199 -9.91 -22.38 -4.65
N ALA A 200 -10.66 -22.54 -5.74
CA ALA A 200 -12.11 -22.40 -5.73
C ALA A 200 -12.78 -23.38 -4.75
N SER A 201 -12.22 -24.59 -4.60
CA SER A 201 -12.73 -25.61 -3.68
C SER A 201 -12.62 -25.22 -2.20
N THR A 202 -11.84 -24.20 -1.85
CA THR A 202 -11.77 -23.67 -0.49
C THR A 202 -12.85 -22.64 -0.19
N ILE A 203 -13.66 -22.23 -1.19
CA ILE A 203 -14.77 -21.31 -0.99
C ILE A 203 -15.89 -22.04 -0.26
N PRO A 204 -16.45 -21.49 0.83
CA PRO A 204 -17.47 -22.20 1.62
C PRO A 204 -18.71 -22.60 0.83
N TYR A 205 -19.05 -21.88 -0.22
CA TYR A 205 -20.22 -22.15 -1.05
C TYR A 205 -19.94 -23.12 -2.22
N PHE A 206 -18.68 -23.55 -2.40
CA PHE A 206 -18.28 -24.41 -3.50
C PHE A 206 -19.08 -25.71 -3.53
N GLY A 207 -19.60 -26.06 -4.70
CA GLY A 207 -20.36 -27.30 -4.90
C GLY A 207 -21.80 -27.28 -4.40
N MET A 208 -22.26 -26.19 -3.76
CA MET A 208 -23.62 -26.10 -3.23
C MET A 208 -24.65 -25.85 -4.33
N SER A 209 -25.74 -26.60 -4.27
CA SER A 209 -26.99 -26.28 -4.97
C SER A 209 -27.95 -25.64 -3.99
N PHE A 210 -28.50 -24.48 -4.35
CA PHE A 210 -29.37 -23.70 -3.47
C PHE A 210 -30.84 -23.83 -3.85
N PHE A 211 -31.70 -23.86 -2.83
CA PHE A 211 -33.15 -23.89 -2.96
C PHE A 211 -33.76 -22.89 -1.98
N GLU A 212 -34.56 -21.95 -2.48
CA GLU A 212 -35.39 -21.10 -1.64
C GLU A 212 -36.54 -21.93 -1.07
N VAL A 213 -36.64 -21.97 0.26
CA VAL A 213 -37.59 -22.80 1.02
C VAL A 213 -38.14 -22.03 2.22
N LYS A 214 -39.12 -22.60 2.92
CA LYS A 214 -39.63 -22.06 4.18
C LYS A 214 -39.57 -23.12 5.28
N ASP A 215 -39.40 -22.71 6.53
CA ASP A 215 -39.62 -23.59 7.67
C ASP A 215 -41.11 -23.69 8.04
N GLU A 216 -41.47 -24.50 9.04
CA GLU A 216 -42.85 -24.64 9.55
C GLU A 216 -43.45 -23.32 10.06
N SER A 217 -42.61 -22.36 10.48
CA SER A 217 -43.05 -21.04 10.95
C SER A 217 -43.30 -20.06 9.80
N GLY A 218 -42.99 -20.45 8.56
CA GLY A 218 -43.08 -19.62 7.37
C GLY A 218 -41.88 -18.70 7.14
N THR A 219 -40.80 -18.87 7.91
CA THR A 219 -39.55 -18.11 7.75
C THR A 219 -38.86 -18.52 6.45
N GLU A 220 -38.47 -17.54 5.65
CA GLU A 220 -37.74 -17.78 4.39
C GLU A 220 -36.28 -18.17 4.65
N LEU A 221 -35.89 -19.32 4.11
CA LEU A 221 -34.56 -19.90 4.22
C LEU A 221 -34.02 -20.21 2.83
N LEU A 222 -32.69 -20.22 2.72
CA LEU A 222 -31.99 -20.77 1.59
C LEU A 222 -31.37 -22.10 2.01
N LEU A 223 -31.85 -23.21 1.47
CA LEU A 223 -31.30 -24.54 1.70
C LEU A 223 -30.19 -24.82 0.69
N GLY A 224 -29.04 -25.24 1.17
CA GLY A 224 -27.91 -25.66 0.34
C GLY A 224 -27.59 -27.14 0.53
N VAL A 225 -27.40 -27.87 -0.57
CA VAL A 225 -26.94 -29.28 -0.54
C VAL A 225 -25.61 -29.39 -1.27
N ALA A 226 -24.63 -30.06 -0.64
CA ALA A 226 -23.32 -30.32 -1.23
C ALA A 226 -22.73 -31.65 -0.74
N GLU A 227 -21.47 -31.92 -1.10
CA GLU A 227 -20.80 -33.20 -0.83
C GLU A 227 -20.59 -33.56 0.63
N ASP A 228 -20.66 -32.58 1.53
CA ASP A 228 -20.41 -32.72 2.96
C ASP A 228 -21.68 -32.51 3.82
N GLY A 229 -22.84 -32.27 3.22
CA GLY A 229 -24.12 -32.28 3.94
C GLY A 229 -25.16 -31.28 3.44
N VAL A 230 -26.08 -30.94 4.34
CA VAL A 230 -27.18 -29.99 4.14
C VAL A 230 -26.98 -28.77 5.03
N PHE A 231 -27.23 -27.59 4.48
CA PHE A 231 -26.98 -26.31 5.13
C PHE A 231 -28.20 -25.41 5.00
N PHE A 232 -28.48 -24.63 6.03
CA PHE A 232 -29.58 -23.67 6.05
C PHE A 232 -29.03 -22.27 6.25
N PHE A 233 -29.42 -21.33 5.39
CA PHE A 233 -29.07 -19.93 5.50
C PHE A 233 -30.32 -19.08 5.61
N ASN A 234 -30.20 -17.91 6.24
CA ASN A 234 -31.19 -16.87 6.10
C ASN A 234 -31.16 -16.32 4.66
N SER A 235 -32.32 -16.25 4.01
CA SER A 235 -32.43 -15.85 2.59
C SER A 235 -31.97 -14.42 2.31
N GLN A 236 -32.02 -13.52 3.29
CA GLN A 236 -31.76 -12.08 3.09
C GLN A 236 -30.30 -11.71 3.25
N ASN A 237 -29.57 -12.37 4.16
CA ASN A 237 -28.20 -12.00 4.50
C ASN A 237 -27.18 -13.16 4.37
N LEU A 238 -27.62 -14.33 3.90
CA LEU A 238 -26.79 -15.54 3.73
C LEU A 238 -26.10 -16.00 5.02
N LYS A 239 -26.62 -15.59 6.18
CA LYS A 239 -26.13 -16.06 7.47
C LYS A 239 -26.48 -17.53 7.65
N LEU A 240 -25.49 -18.34 7.97
CA LEU A 240 -25.66 -19.76 8.29
C LEU A 240 -26.49 -19.91 9.57
N VAL A 241 -27.55 -20.73 9.49
CA VAL A 241 -28.49 -21.03 10.57
C VAL A 241 -28.22 -22.43 11.13
N HIS A 242 -28.16 -23.45 10.25
CA HIS A 242 -27.87 -24.83 10.63
C HIS A 242 -26.90 -25.48 9.64
N THR A 243 -26.07 -26.40 10.15
CA THR A 243 -25.20 -27.28 9.37
C THR A 243 -25.48 -28.71 9.78
N LEU A 244 -25.87 -29.54 8.81
CA LEU A 244 -26.17 -30.96 8.99
C LEU A 244 -25.24 -31.78 8.09
N PRO A 245 -24.03 -32.11 8.60
CA PRO A 245 -23.14 -33.05 7.92
C PRO A 245 -23.80 -34.42 7.73
N PHE A 246 -23.40 -35.14 6.67
CA PHE A 246 -24.00 -36.44 6.34
C PHE A 246 -23.91 -37.50 7.45
N ASP A 247 -22.88 -37.43 8.29
CA ASP A 247 -22.69 -38.32 9.45
C ASP A 247 -23.66 -38.04 10.60
N LEU A 248 -24.24 -36.83 10.65
CA LEU A 248 -25.31 -36.49 11.60
C LEU A 248 -26.70 -36.82 11.09
N LEU A 249 -26.91 -36.96 9.78
CA LEU A 249 -28.23 -37.26 9.22
C LEU A 249 -28.70 -38.66 9.63
N SER A 250 -30.00 -38.83 9.86
CA SER A 250 -30.63 -40.13 10.12
C SER A 250 -31.50 -40.58 8.95
N SER A 251 -32.30 -39.67 8.38
CA SER A 251 -33.13 -39.94 7.20
C SER A 251 -33.69 -38.63 6.61
N TRP A 252 -34.15 -38.65 5.36
CA TRP A 252 -34.83 -37.51 4.72
C TRP A 252 -35.94 -38.03 3.81
N HIS A 253 -37.14 -37.46 3.88
CA HIS A 253 -38.28 -38.00 3.11
C HIS A 253 -39.19 -36.88 2.60
N LEU A 254 -39.93 -37.19 1.53
CA LEU A 254 -40.98 -36.32 1.01
C LEU A 254 -42.17 -36.29 1.97
N THR A 255 -42.73 -35.11 2.19
CA THR A 255 -44.02 -34.91 2.86
C THR A 255 -45.03 -34.29 1.90
N ASP A 256 -46.30 -34.22 2.32
CA ASP A 256 -47.38 -33.65 1.51
C ASP A 256 -47.13 -32.18 1.13
N ASP A 257 -46.40 -31.43 1.96
CA ASP A 257 -46.12 -30.00 1.79
C ASP A 257 -44.62 -29.67 1.60
N GLY A 258 -43.72 -30.67 1.65
CA GLY A 258 -42.30 -30.44 1.38
C GLY A 258 -41.37 -31.62 1.70
N VAL A 259 -40.38 -31.41 2.58
CA VAL A 259 -39.32 -32.37 2.92
C VAL A 259 -39.02 -32.34 4.41
N ASP A 260 -38.97 -33.51 5.04
CA ASP A 260 -38.46 -33.66 6.41
C ASP A 260 -37.02 -34.14 6.38
N ILE A 261 -36.13 -33.46 7.10
CA ILE A 261 -34.73 -33.86 7.29
C ILE A 261 -34.51 -34.19 8.76
N CYS A 262 -34.26 -35.47 9.04
CA CYS A 262 -34.02 -36.00 10.37
C CYS A 262 -32.51 -36.14 10.62
N PHE A 263 -32.05 -35.78 11.82
CA PHE A 263 -30.65 -35.82 12.20
C PHE A 263 -30.47 -36.12 13.70
N TYR A 264 -29.27 -36.52 14.08
CA TYR A 264 -28.89 -36.79 15.47
C TYR A 264 -28.25 -35.57 16.10
N GLU A 265 -28.74 -35.17 17.27
CA GLU A 265 -28.11 -34.20 18.15
C GLU A 265 -28.18 -34.72 19.60
N ASN A 266 -27.05 -34.83 20.28
CA ASN A 266 -26.96 -35.44 21.62
C ASN A 266 -27.60 -36.86 21.72
N ASP A 267 -27.42 -37.68 20.68
CA ASP A 267 -28.04 -39.02 20.51
C ASP A 267 -29.59 -39.04 20.41
N GLU A 268 -30.24 -37.89 20.38
CA GLU A 268 -31.68 -37.76 20.09
C GLU A 268 -31.91 -37.45 18.61
N VAL A 269 -33.03 -37.93 18.06
CA VAL A 269 -33.42 -37.66 16.67
C VAL A 269 -34.27 -36.39 16.65
N HIS A 270 -33.80 -35.40 15.92
CA HIS A 270 -34.50 -34.15 15.63
C HIS A 270 -34.91 -34.10 14.16
N THR A 271 -35.96 -33.33 13.86
CA THR A 271 -36.48 -33.14 12.50
C THR A 271 -36.53 -31.65 12.19
N ILE A 272 -36.04 -31.27 11.00
CA ILE A 272 -36.32 -29.98 10.38
C ILE A 272 -37.25 -30.23 9.20
N SER A 273 -38.48 -29.75 9.32
CA SER A 273 -39.49 -29.83 8.25
C SER A 273 -39.43 -28.57 7.40
N ILE A 274 -39.36 -28.77 6.09
CA ILE A 274 -39.16 -27.74 5.09
C ILE A 274 -40.38 -27.71 4.19
N LEU A 275 -40.98 -26.53 4.02
CA LEU A 275 -42.09 -26.28 3.11
C LEU A 275 -41.55 -25.81 1.75
N THR A 276 -41.92 -26.50 0.68
CA THR A 276 -41.47 -26.17 -0.68
C THR A 276 -42.36 -26.81 -1.75
N PRO A 277 -42.53 -26.18 -2.93
CA PRO A 277 -43.36 -26.71 -4.02
C PRO A 277 -43.00 -28.15 -4.46
N PRO A 278 -43.96 -28.92 -5.01
CA PRO A 278 -43.80 -30.34 -5.34
C PRO A 278 -42.57 -30.70 -6.16
N LEU A 279 -42.19 -29.82 -7.10
CA LEU A 279 -41.04 -30.04 -7.95
C LEU A 279 -39.72 -29.88 -7.19
N LYS A 280 -39.60 -28.82 -6.38
CA LYS A 280 -38.41 -28.53 -5.56
C LYS A 280 -38.17 -29.63 -4.50
N ARG A 281 -39.22 -30.11 -3.80
CA ARG A 281 -39.04 -31.19 -2.79
C ARG A 281 -38.44 -32.46 -3.39
N THR A 282 -38.89 -32.83 -4.60
CA THR A 282 -38.39 -34.01 -5.32
C THR A 282 -36.93 -33.82 -5.72
N MET A 283 -36.57 -32.61 -6.18
CA MET A 283 -35.19 -32.27 -6.52
C MET A 283 -34.27 -32.28 -5.31
N ILE A 284 -34.70 -31.75 -4.16
CA ILE A 284 -33.92 -31.71 -2.92
C ILE A 284 -33.63 -33.13 -2.43
N VAL A 285 -34.67 -33.97 -2.27
CA VAL A 285 -34.52 -35.35 -1.79
C VAL A 285 -33.60 -36.14 -2.71
N SER A 286 -33.83 -36.06 -4.03
CA SER A 286 -32.99 -36.72 -5.03
C SER A 286 -31.53 -36.27 -4.95
N LEU A 287 -31.28 -34.97 -4.74
CA LEU A 287 -29.93 -34.45 -4.65
C LEU A 287 -29.20 -34.92 -3.38
N ILE A 288 -29.89 -34.99 -2.24
CA ILE A 288 -29.33 -35.54 -0.99
C ILE A 288 -28.99 -37.03 -1.17
N ASP A 289 -29.91 -37.81 -1.75
CA ASP A 289 -29.68 -39.23 -2.06
C ASP A 289 -28.45 -39.42 -2.98
N GLU A 290 -28.33 -38.60 -4.02
CA GLU A 290 -27.21 -38.65 -4.98
C GLU A 290 -25.87 -38.29 -4.33
N TYR A 291 -25.81 -37.21 -3.54
CA TYR A 291 -24.57 -36.84 -2.84
C TYR A 291 -24.16 -37.89 -1.80
N TYR A 292 -25.12 -38.45 -1.05
CA TYR A 292 -24.86 -39.55 -0.12
C TYR A 292 -24.34 -40.79 -0.85
N ALA A 293 -24.93 -41.15 -2.00
CA ALA A 293 -24.46 -42.26 -2.84
C ALA A 293 -22.99 -42.05 -3.30
N LEU A 294 -22.60 -40.80 -3.58
CA LEU A 294 -21.26 -40.39 -3.99
C LEU A 294 -20.25 -40.24 -2.83
N LEU A 295 -20.62 -40.53 -1.58
CA LEU A 295 -19.67 -40.60 -0.48
C LEU A 295 -18.78 -41.85 -0.59
N PRO A 296 -17.49 -41.77 -0.19
CA PRO A 296 -16.68 -42.96 0.03
C PRO A 296 -17.34 -43.89 1.06
N GLU A 297 -17.28 -45.20 0.86
CA GLU A 297 -17.91 -46.18 1.79
C GLU A 297 -17.46 -46.01 3.24
N LYS A 298 -16.19 -45.64 3.46
CA LYS A 298 -15.64 -45.36 4.80
C LYS A 298 -16.29 -44.16 5.53
N MET A 299 -17.02 -43.30 4.83
CA MET A 299 -17.71 -42.13 5.37
C MET A 299 -19.22 -42.34 5.48
N LYS A 300 -19.75 -43.46 4.99
CA LYS A 300 -21.16 -43.80 5.14
C LYS A 300 -21.39 -44.41 6.52
N SER A 301 -22.42 -43.93 7.21
CA SER A 301 -22.84 -44.43 8.52
C SER A 301 -24.02 -45.37 8.36
N ASP A 302 -23.99 -46.52 9.04
CA ASP A 302 -25.11 -47.47 9.11
C ASP A 302 -26.36 -46.87 9.78
N ARG A 303 -26.22 -45.76 10.50
CA ARG A 303 -27.33 -45.04 11.14
C ARG A 303 -28.18 -44.26 10.14
N VAL A 304 -27.63 -43.95 8.96
CA VAL A 304 -28.30 -43.15 7.92
C VAL A 304 -29.15 -44.06 7.03
N LYS A 305 -30.42 -43.72 6.82
CA LYS A 305 -31.37 -44.47 5.98
C LYS A 305 -31.76 -43.65 4.74
N PRO A 306 -31.03 -43.78 3.62
CA PRO A 306 -31.36 -43.09 2.36
C PRO A 306 -32.58 -43.73 1.67
N ASN A 307 -33.29 -43.00 0.81
CA ASN A 307 -34.53 -43.49 0.20
C ASN A 307 -34.27 -44.61 -0.83
N GLN A 308 -33.43 -44.33 -1.82
CA GLN A 308 -32.93 -45.28 -2.83
C GLN A 308 -31.66 -44.69 -3.46
N PRO A 309 -30.44 -44.94 -2.94
CA PRO A 309 -29.23 -44.33 -3.48
C PRO A 309 -28.90 -44.94 -4.85
N LYS A 310 -29.42 -44.35 -5.92
CA LYS A 310 -28.93 -44.59 -7.27
C LYS A 310 -28.00 -43.43 -7.63
N PRO A 311 -26.70 -43.67 -7.81
CA PRO A 311 -25.82 -42.62 -8.29
C PRO A 311 -26.32 -42.12 -9.64
N PHE A 312 -26.09 -40.85 -9.90
CA PHE A 312 -26.25 -40.31 -11.25
C PHE A 312 -25.44 -41.15 -12.23
N LEU A 313 -26.09 -41.62 -13.29
CA LEU A 313 -25.56 -42.64 -14.20
C LEU A 313 -24.12 -42.29 -14.63
N LEU A 314 -23.21 -43.26 -14.57
CA LEU A 314 -21.78 -43.14 -14.92
C LEU A 314 -20.88 -42.43 -13.90
N ASN A 315 -21.41 -41.88 -12.80
CA ASN A 315 -20.64 -41.17 -11.77
C ASN A 315 -20.43 -42.03 -10.50
N ASP A 316 -19.24 -42.00 -9.90
CA ASP A 316 -18.92 -42.73 -8.67
C ASP A 316 -17.93 -41.98 -7.76
N SER A 317 -17.85 -42.38 -6.50
CA SER A 317 -17.04 -41.71 -5.48
C SER A 317 -15.53 -41.76 -5.75
N SER A 318 -15.04 -42.71 -6.55
CA SER A 318 -13.60 -42.87 -6.83
C SER A 318 -13.02 -41.74 -7.67
N LEU A 319 -13.87 -40.99 -8.39
CA LEU A 319 -13.49 -39.88 -9.26
C LEU A 319 -13.06 -38.62 -8.50
N TYR A 320 -13.45 -38.51 -7.23
CA TYR A 320 -13.30 -37.31 -6.43
C TYR A 320 -12.36 -37.54 -5.26
N LEU A 321 -11.78 -36.45 -4.77
CA LEU A 321 -11.14 -36.46 -3.46
C LEU A 321 -12.20 -36.64 -2.37
N ASP A 322 -11.76 -37.10 -1.20
CA ASP A 322 -12.65 -37.26 -0.06
C ASP A 322 -13.23 -35.89 0.35
N PRO A 323 -14.54 -35.80 0.67
CA PRO A 323 -15.15 -34.59 1.20
C PRO A 323 -14.41 -34.07 2.43
N VAL A 324 -14.22 -32.75 2.48
CA VAL A 324 -13.68 -32.04 3.65
C VAL A 324 -14.80 -31.17 4.20
N GLN A 325 -15.06 -31.23 5.51
CA GLN A 325 -16.05 -30.35 6.11
C GLN A 325 -15.66 -28.89 5.89
N ARG A 326 -16.57 -28.13 5.26
CA ARG A 326 -16.38 -26.71 4.99
C ARG A 326 -16.48 -25.87 6.26
N THR A 327 -15.65 -24.84 6.35
CA THR A 327 -15.81 -23.75 7.32
C THR A 327 -16.44 -22.56 6.64
N PHE A 328 -17.57 -22.07 7.15
CA PHE A 328 -18.14 -20.83 6.68
C PHE A 328 -17.31 -19.66 7.19
N LEU A 329 -16.78 -18.88 6.26
CA LEU A 329 -16.27 -17.54 6.49
C LEU A 329 -17.39 -16.60 6.05
N GLY A 330 -17.73 -15.60 6.86
CA GLY A 330 -18.70 -14.59 6.45
C GLY A 330 -18.19 -13.85 5.21
N ARG A 331 -19.00 -12.94 4.65
CA ARG A 331 -18.60 -12.14 3.47
C ARG A 331 -17.22 -11.47 3.62
N PHE A 332 -16.83 -11.15 4.85
CA PHE A 332 -15.51 -10.63 5.22
C PHE A 332 -14.92 -11.47 6.36
N GLY A 333 -13.64 -11.84 6.26
CA GLY A 333 -12.89 -12.58 7.28
C GLY A 333 -12.05 -11.69 8.20
N SER A 334 -11.95 -10.39 7.92
CA SER A 334 -11.19 -9.44 8.74
C SER A 334 -11.79 -8.05 8.79
N ARG A 335 -11.37 -7.24 9.77
CA ARG A 335 -11.83 -5.86 9.90
C ARG A 335 -11.44 -4.99 8.72
N LEU A 336 -10.26 -5.21 8.15
CA LEU A 336 -9.81 -4.49 6.96
C LEU A 336 -10.57 -4.88 5.69
N GLU A 337 -10.91 -6.16 5.53
CA GLU A 337 -11.76 -6.59 4.41
C GLU A 337 -13.14 -5.92 4.49
N TYR A 338 -13.73 -5.85 5.69
CA TYR A 338 -14.98 -5.13 5.91
C TYR A 338 -14.85 -3.63 5.62
N LEU A 339 -13.81 -2.99 6.17
CA LEU A 339 -13.51 -1.56 5.96
C LEU A 339 -13.43 -1.24 4.46
N LYS A 340 -12.63 -2.02 3.72
CA LYS A 340 -12.43 -1.82 2.29
C LYS A 340 -13.72 -2.07 1.52
N GLY A 341 -14.41 -3.18 1.79
CA GLY A 341 -15.67 -3.50 1.13
C GLY A 341 -16.71 -2.39 1.29
N TYR A 342 -16.87 -1.89 2.52
CA TYR A 342 -17.80 -0.79 2.82
C TYR A 342 -17.37 0.54 2.17
N TYR A 343 -16.07 0.83 2.16
CA TYR A 343 -15.52 2.02 1.51
C TYR A 343 -15.77 2.00 0.00
N MET A 344 -15.49 0.87 -0.67
CA MET A 344 -15.73 0.69 -2.10
C MET A 344 -17.21 0.85 -2.46
N GLU A 345 -18.11 0.36 -1.59
CA GLU A 345 -19.56 0.54 -1.74
C GLU A 345 -19.97 2.01 -1.59
N CYS A 346 -19.45 2.73 -0.59
CA CYS A 346 -19.69 4.16 -0.44
C CYS A 346 -19.23 4.95 -1.67
N CYS A 347 -18.03 4.66 -2.18
CA CYS A 347 -17.50 5.25 -3.41
C CYS A 347 -18.41 4.97 -4.61
N ALA A 348 -18.85 3.72 -4.79
CA ALA A 348 -19.73 3.36 -5.89
C ALA A 348 -21.09 4.09 -5.83
N LEU A 349 -21.72 4.13 -4.66
CA LEU A 349 -23.00 4.83 -4.46
C LEU A 349 -22.86 6.35 -4.63
N GLY A 350 -21.74 6.91 -4.14
CA GLY A 350 -21.42 8.32 -4.27
C GLY A 350 -20.89 8.73 -5.65
N LYS A 351 -20.66 7.78 -6.56
CA LYS A 351 -19.96 7.99 -7.85
C LYS A 351 -18.58 8.63 -7.70
N GLU A 352 -17.90 8.33 -6.60
CA GLU A 352 -16.53 8.78 -6.34
C GLU A 352 -15.52 7.70 -6.70
N VAL A 353 -14.37 8.12 -7.21
CA VAL A 353 -13.25 7.20 -7.46
C VAL A 353 -12.60 6.85 -6.11
N PRO A 354 -12.45 5.55 -5.77
CA PRO A 354 -11.74 5.14 -4.57
C PRO A 354 -10.28 5.64 -4.57
N VAL A 355 -9.80 6.10 -3.43
CA VAL A 355 -8.41 6.57 -3.27
C VAL A 355 -7.48 5.37 -3.34
N ARG A 356 -6.76 5.21 -4.46
CA ARG A 356 -5.91 4.03 -4.70
C ARG A 356 -4.88 3.79 -3.62
N LYS A 357 -4.22 4.85 -3.12
CA LYS A 357 -3.23 4.76 -2.03
C LYS A 357 -3.83 4.09 -0.79
N PHE A 358 -5.09 4.41 -0.46
CA PHE A 358 -5.81 3.81 0.66
C PHE A 358 -6.11 2.33 0.41
N CYS A 359 -6.68 2.00 -0.75
CA CYS A 359 -7.01 0.62 -1.11
C CYS A 359 -5.77 -0.28 -1.15
N GLN A 360 -4.68 0.20 -1.74
CA GLN A 360 -3.40 -0.53 -1.81
C GLN A 360 -2.77 -0.76 -0.44
N ALA A 361 -2.83 0.24 0.47
CA ALA A 361 -2.33 0.08 1.83
C ALA A 361 -3.10 -0.99 2.60
N ILE A 362 -4.44 -1.01 2.47
CA ILE A 362 -5.28 -2.05 3.07
C ILE A 362 -4.98 -3.42 2.46
N ASP A 363 -4.89 -3.51 1.13
CA ASP A 363 -4.58 -4.76 0.44
C ASP A 363 -3.27 -5.36 0.89
N LYS A 364 -2.23 -4.53 0.97
CA LYS A 364 -0.92 -4.96 1.44
C LYS A 364 -1.01 -5.59 2.83
N CYS A 365 -1.77 -4.97 3.73
CA CYS A 365 -1.96 -5.52 5.08
C CYS A 365 -2.74 -6.85 5.05
N ILE A 366 -3.79 -6.95 4.23
CA ILE A 366 -4.59 -8.19 4.07
C ILE A 366 -3.75 -9.32 3.43
N ASP A 367 -2.93 -8.99 2.45
CA ASP A 367 -2.11 -9.96 1.71
C ASP A 367 -0.97 -10.49 2.59
N ASN A 368 -0.34 -9.61 3.36
CA ASN A 368 0.80 -9.94 4.25
C ASN A 368 0.41 -10.35 5.67
N ASP A 369 -0.89 -10.41 5.99
CA ASP A 369 -1.40 -10.73 7.32
C ASP A 369 -1.02 -9.69 8.41
N GLU A 370 -0.72 -8.46 8.02
CA GLU A 370 -0.26 -7.38 8.92
C GLU A 370 -1.42 -6.66 9.63
N ILE A 371 -1.08 -5.93 10.70
CA ILE A 371 -2.00 -5.02 11.40
C ILE A 371 -1.87 -3.64 10.77
N TYR A 372 -2.97 -3.07 10.31
CA TYR A 372 -2.98 -1.71 9.76
C TYR A 372 -2.96 -0.69 10.90
N LYS A 373 -1.86 0.05 10.99
CA LYS A 373 -1.61 1.04 12.06
C LYS A 373 -1.52 2.47 11.55
N ASP A 374 -0.95 2.63 10.36
CA ASP A 374 -0.57 3.94 9.83
C ASP A 374 -1.35 4.21 8.55
N VAL A 375 -2.30 5.15 8.64
CA VAL A 375 -3.02 5.66 7.47
C VAL A 375 -2.27 6.85 6.94
N ASP A 376 -1.60 6.69 5.80
CA ASP A 376 -0.99 7.79 5.08
C ASP A 376 -1.74 8.06 3.76
N LEU A 377 -2.50 9.15 3.75
CA LEU A 377 -3.17 9.71 2.57
C LEU A 377 -2.66 11.10 2.24
N SER A 378 -1.43 11.45 2.64
CA SER A 378 -0.86 12.75 2.31
C SER A 378 -0.71 12.92 0.80
N PHE A 379 -0.95 14.13 0.28
CA PHE A 379 -0.79 14.49 -1.14
C PHE A 379 -1.47 13.49 -2.10
N SER A 380 -2.60 12.92 -1.68
CA SER A 380 -3.29 11.85 -2.42
C SER A 380 -4.44 12.38 -3.27
N GLY A 381 -4.59 13.71 -3.36
CA GLY A 381 -5.65 14.35 -4.14
C GLY A 381 -7.05 13.99 -3.65
N ILE A 382 -7.19 13.67 -2.35
CA ILE A 382 -8.48 13.25 -1.79
C ILE A 382 -9.42 14.45 -1.74
N THR A 383 -10.67 14.25 -2.17
CA THR A 383 -11.72 15.27 -2.05
C THR A 383 -12.37 15.23 -0.66
N ASP A 384 -13.14 16.26 -0.32
CA ASP A 384 -13.98 16.25 0.89
C ASP A 384 -14.96 15.04 0.91
N ASN A 385 -15.45 14.61 -0.25
CA ASN A 385 -16.28 13.40 -0.37
C ASN A 385 -15.48 12.13 -0.05
N ASN A 386 -14.25 12.01 -0.58
CA ASN A 386 -13.39 10.88 -0.26
C ASN A 386 -13.12 10.79 1.25
N ILE A 387 -12.89 11.92 1.91
CA ILE A 387 -12.69 11.98 3.37
C ILE A 387 -13.94 11.56 4.12
N THR A 388 -15.10 12.05 3.69
CA THR A 388 -16.38 11.66 4.27
C THR A 388 -16.59 10.15 4.17
N PHE A 389 -16.33 9.56 3.01
CA PHE A 389 -16.47 8.12 2.80
C PHE A 389 -15.43 7.32 3.59
N PHE A 390 -14.18 7.76 3.60
CA PHE A 390 -13.10 7.16 4.37
C PHE A 390 -13.41 7.15 5.88
N THR A 391 -13.74 8.30 6.45
CA THR A 391 -14.06 8.46 7.88
C THR A 391 -15.30 7.66 8.26
N LYS A 392 -16.37 7.73 7.46
CA LYS A 392 -17.59 6.92 7.67
C LYS A 392 -17.30 5.43 7.63
N SER A 393 -16.47 4.98 6.70
CA SER A 393 -16.10 3.57 6.56
C SER A 393 -15.27 3.09 7.73
N LEU A 394 -14.33 3.90 8.22
CA LEU A 394 -13.57 3.62 9.44
C LEU A 394 -14.47 3.53 10.67
N LEU A 395 -15.38 4.49 10.85
CA LEU A 395 -16.33 4.45 11.96
C LEU A 395 -17.18 3.17 11.92
N LYS A 396 -17.70 2.81 10.74
CA LYS A 396 -18.46 1.56 10.57
C LYS A 396 -17.62 0.32 10.84
N ALA A 397 -16.36 0.31 10.39
CA ALA A 397 -15.44 -0.77 10.68
C ALA A 397 -15.15 -0.88 12.19
N ILE A 398 -14.97 0.22 12.91
CA ILE A 398 -14.77 0.24 14.38
C ILE A 398 -16.00 -0.29 15.11
N GLU A 399 -17.20 0.14 14.69
CA GLU A 399 -18.48 -0.27 15.30
C GLU A 399 -18.86 -1.72 15.00
N TYR A 400 -18.32 -2.30 13.93
CA TYR A 400 -18.70 -3.63 13.47
C TYR A 400 -18.41 -4.71 14.52
N LYS A 401 -19.41 -5.56 14.78
CA LYS A 401 -19.28 -6.70 15.68
C LYS A 401 -19.32 -7.99 14.84
N PRO A 402 -18.23 -8.76 14.79
CA PRO A 402 -18.23 -10.03 14.10
C PRO A 402 -19.19 -11.00 14.78
N GLU A 403 -19.70 -11.96 14.00
CA GLU A 403 -20.61 -12.97 14.52
C GLU A 403 -19.90 -13.92 15.50
N ARG A 404 -20.65 -14.43 16.48
CA ARG A 404 -20.11 -15.38 17.46
C ARG A 404 -19.72 -16.69 16.75
N ASN A 405 -18.59 -17.27 17.15
CA ASN A 405 -18.04 -18.52 16.64
C ASN A 405 -17.60 -18.49 15.16
N PHE A 406 -17.59 -17.33 14.50
CA PHE A 406 -16.98 -17.17 13.18
C PHE A 406 -15.49 -16.83 13.30
N PRO A 407 -14.60 -17.43 12.48
CA PRO A 407 -13.22 -16.99 12.38
C PRO A 407 -13.16 -15.52 11.93
N TRP A 408 -12.62 -14.65 12.79
CA TRP A 408 -12.50 -13.21 12.52
C TRP A 408 -11.11 -12.72 12.89
N LYS A 409 -10.48 -12.01 11.97
CA LYS A 409 -9.19 -11.37 12.21
C LYS A 409 -9.35 -9.90 12.55
N GLU A 410 -8.85 -9.53 13.73
CA GLU A 410 -8.78 -8.14 14.17
C GLU A 410 -7.44 -7.52 13.74
N ASN A 411 -7.41 -6.96 12.53
CA ASN A 411 -6.21 -6.46 11.86
C ASN A 411 -6.18 -4.93 11.66
N MET A 412 -6.91 -4.18 12.48
CA MET A 412 -6.91 -2.72 12.45
C MET A 412 -6.62 -2.15 13.85
N ASP A 413 -5.55 -1.39 13.99
CA ASP A 413 -5.12 -0.80 15.26
C ASP A 413 -4.45 0.56 15.01
N LEU A 414 -5.26 1.55 14.61
CA LEU A 414 -4.74 2.82 14.10
C LEU A 414 -3.99 3.63 15.17
N GLU A 415 -2.71 3.88 14.91
CA GLU A 415 -1.81 4.69 15.74
C GLU A 415 -1.46 6.02 15.07
N SER A 416 -1.52 6.10 13.74
CA SER A 416 -1.18 7.30 12.96
C SER A 416 -2.19 7.57 11.84
N ILE A 417 -2.54 8.84 11.67
CA ILE A 417 -3.30 9.34 10.53
C ILE A 417 -2.59 10.56 9.95
N ASN A 418 -2.21 10.48 8.68
CA ASN A 418 -1.69 11.57 7.88
C ASN A 418 -2.64 11.88 6.73
N LEU A 419 -3.23 13.08 6.77
CA LEU A 419 -4.11 13.63 5.73
C LEU A 419 -3.53 14.91 5.11
N GLY A 420 -2.22 15.14 5.24
CA GLY A 420 -1.58 16.38 4.83
C GLY A 420 -1.62 16.64 3.31
N GLY A 421 -1.64 17.90 2.89
CA GLY A 421 -1.51 18.27 1.48
C GLY A 421 -2.72 17.93 0.60
N ASN A 422 -3.92 17.88 1.18
CA ASN A 422 -5.15 17.52 0.48
C ASN A 422 -6.14 18.68 0.33
N SER A 423 -5.80 19.90 0.79
CA SER A 423 -6.67 21.09 0.69
C SER A 423 -8.08 20.89 1.27
N VAL A 424 -8.20 20.06 2.30
CA VAL A 424 -9.46 19.67 2.93
C VAL A 424 -10.08 20.88 3.62
N LYS A 425 -11.38 21.10 3.42
CA LYS A 425 -12.10 22.23 4.02
C LYS A 425 -13.38 21.79 4.71
N VAL A 426 -14.29 21.11 4.00
CA VAL A 426 -15.61 20.73 4.53
C VAL A 426 -15.53 19.41 5.32
N GLY A 427 -14.61 18.51 4.95
CA GLY A 427 -14.48 17.19 5.56
C GLY A 427 -13.96 17.15 7.01
N LEU A 428 -13.62 18.29 7.61
CA LEU A 428 -13.02 18.36 8.94
C LEU A 428 -13.93 17.77 10.02
N GLY A 429 -15.23 18.08 10.01
CA GLY A 429 -16.17 17.57 11.01
C GLY A 429 -16.16 16.03 11.12
N CYS A 430 -16.10 15.33 9.99
CA CYS A 430 -16.04 13.87 9.95
C CYS A 430 -14.70 13.33 10.47
N ILE A 431 -13.59 14.04 10.24
CA ILE A 431 -12.29 13.70 10.83
C ILE A 431 -12.38 13.84 12.35
N LEU A 432 -12.97 14.92 12.86
CA LEU A 432 -13.12 15.14 14.30
C LEU A 432 -14.00 14.07 14.96
N ASP A 433 -15.08 13.63 14.31
CA ASP A 433 -15.89 12.50 14.78
C ASP A 433 -15.08 11.21 14.90
N LEU A 434 -14.25 10.93 13.89
CA LEU A 434 -13.34 9.78 13.89
C LEU A 434 -12.32 9.86 15.04
N LEU A 435 -11.71 11.03 15.27
CA LEU A 435 -10.72 11.24 16.34
C LEU A 435 -11.30 10.93 17.74
N ARG A 436 -12.60 11.14 17.94
CA ARG A 436 -13.27 10.80 19.22
C ARG A 436 -13.31 9.29 19.47
N GLN A 437 -13.33 8.48 18.42
CA GLN A 437 -13.41 7.02 18.51
C GLN A 437 -12.03 6.35 18.55
N LEU A 438 -11.01 6.95 17.93
CA LEU A 438 -9.67 6.37 17.84
C LEU A 438 -8.87 6.53 19.14
N LYS A 439 -9.15 5.68 20.13
CA LYS A 439 -8.53 5.76 21.48
C LYS A 439 -7.03 5.49 21.53
N ARG A 440 -6.46 4.89 20.48
CA ARG A 440 -5.04 4.55 20.38
C ARG A 440 -4.24 5.46 19.44
N LEU A 441 -4.88 6.48 18.86
CA LEU A 441 -4.21 7.39 17.96
C LEU A 441 -3.13 8.19 18.71
N LYS A 442 -1.91 8.17 18.18
CA LYS A 442 -0.73 8.86 18.72
C LYS A 442 -0.25 9.99 17.82
N HIS A 443 -0.49 9.89 16.51
CA HIS A 443 0.03 10.85 15.53
C HIS A 443 -1.11 11.32 14.63
N LEU A 444 -1.24 12.64 14.49
CA LEU A 444 -2.20 13.29 13.61
C LEU A 444 -1.48 14.36 12.78
N ASP A 445 -1.52 14.21 11.47
CA ASP A 445 -1.04 15.21 10.53
C ASP A 445 -2.18 15.70 9.64
N LEU A 446 -2.46 17.00 9.75
CA LEU A 446 -3.45 17.73 8.97
C LEU A 446 -2.81 18.89 8.18
N SER A 447 -1.48 18.89 8.03
CA SER A 447 -0.72 19.96 7.37
C SER A 447 -1.23 20.25 5.95
N ASP A 448 -1.09 21.47 5.47
CA ASP A 448 -1.51 21.89 4.12
C ASP A 448 -3.00 21.58 3.81
N ASN A 449 -3.85 21.73 4.83
CA ASN A 449 -5.32 21.72 4.72
C ASN A 449 -5.91 23.04 5.23
N VAL A 450 -7.12 23.39 4.78
CA VAL A 450 -7.73 24.69 5.08
C VAL A 450 -8.62 24.58 6.33
N LEU A 451 -8.00 24.51 7.51
CA LEU A 451 -8.72 24.45 8.78
C LEU A 451 -9.27 25.82 9.18
N GLY A 452 -8.45 26.87 9.08
CA GLY A 452 -8.80 28.20 9.57
C GLY A 452 -8.97 28.25 11.11
N ASP A 453 -9.37 29.41 11.62
CA ASP A 453 -9.66 29.59 13.05
C ASP A 453 -10.79 28.67 13.53
N ASP A 454 -11.92 28.63 12.82
CA ASP A 454 -13.11 27.89 13.26
C ASP A 454 -12.85 26.37 13.31
N GLY A 455 -12.26 25.80 12.25
CA GLY A 455 -11.90 24.38 12.24
C GLY A 455 -10.86 24.02 13.30
N THR A 456 -9.93 24.94 13.59
CA THR A 456 -8.94 24.75 14.66
C THR A 456 -9.56 24.79 16.04
N VAL A 457 -10.57 25.65 16.27
CA VAL A 457 -11.34 25.68 17.52
C VAL A 457 -12.07 24.35 17.73
N GLU A 458 -12.71 23.81 16.70
CA GLU A 458 -13.38 22.50 16.77
C GLU A 458 -12.38 21.35 17.01
N LEU A 459 -11.20 21.40 16.38
CA LEU A 459 -10.11 20.47 16.64
C LEU A 459 -9.66 20.55 18.10
N ALA A 460 -9.40 21.75 18.62
CA ALA A 460 -8.98 21.97 19.99
C ALA A 460 -10.00 21.41 20.99
N GLN A 461 -11.29 21.65 20.78
CA GLN A 461 -12.36 21.06 21.57
C GLN A 461 -12.33 19.52 21.52
N THR A 462 -12.17 18.96 20.33
CA THR A 462 -12.09 17.51 20.13
C THR A 462 -10.88 16.90 20.81
N LEU A 463 -9.73 17.58 20.79
CA LEU A 463 -8.51 17.15 21.47
C LEU A 463 -8.75 16.98 22.97
N THR A 464 -9.60 17.78 23.62
CA THR A 464 -9.87 17.61 25.07
C THR A 464 -10.41 16.22 25.46
N ILE A 465 -11.12 15.55 24.55
CA ILE A 465 -11.74 14.22 24.77
C ILE A 465 -11.12 13.09 23.95
N ALA A 466 -10.36 13.43 22.90
CA ALA A 466 -9.66 12.46 22.06
C ALA A 466 -8.53 11.74 22.82
N ALA A 467 -7.96 10.73 22.18
CA ALA A 467 -6.81 9.99 22.68
C ALA A 467 -5.65 10.89 23.12
N ASP A 468 -4.74 10.33 23.89
CA ASP A 468 -3.54 11.03 24.34
C ASP A 468 -2.49 11.08 23.21
N ILE A 469 -2.72 12.01 22.30
CA ILE A 469 -1.92 12.24 21.09
C ILE A 469 -0.51 12.71 21.48
N ARG A 470 0.49 12.13 20.81
CA ARG A 470 1.92 12.43 20.99
C ARG A 470 2.47 13.42 19.98
N SER A 471 1.87 13.49 18.79
CA SER A 471 2.31 14.39 17.71
C SER A 471 1.11 15.00 17.00
N ILE A 472 1.13 16.31 16.84
CA ILE A 472 0.16 17.07 16.05
C ILE A 472 0.91 17.94 15.04
N ALA A 473 0.61 17.74 13.76
CA ALA A 473 1.14 18.55 12.68
C ALA A 473 0.02 19.35 11.99
N LEU A 474 0.20 20.66 11.98
CA LEU A 474 -0.74 21.67 11.47
C LEU A 474 0.01 22.73 10.66
N PHE A 475 1.05 22.32 9.92
CA PHE A 475 1.81 23.23 9.08
C PHE A 475 0.91 23.79 7.98
N ASN A 476 0.94 25.10 7.73
CA ASN A 476 0.20 25.74 6.65
C ASN A 476 -1.32 25.45 6.67
N CYS A 477 -1.95 25.58 7.84
CA CYS A 477 -3.38 25.29 8.03
C CYS A 477 -4.29 26.54 8.05
N MET A 478 -3.73 27.71 7.69
CA MET A 478 -4.39 29.03 7.78
C MET A 478 -4.90 29.35 9.19
N ILE A 479 -4.18 28.90 10.22
CA ILE A 479 -4.59 29.10 11.63
C ILE A 479 -4.29 30.54 12.04
N GLY A 480 -5.31 31.29 12.45
CA GLY A 480 -5.18 32.63 12.97
C GLY A 480 -5.08 32.68 14.50
N ASN A 481 -5.42 33.83 15.04
CA ASN A 481 -5.29 34.12 16.47
C ASN A 481 -6.25 33.29 17.33
N LYS A 482 -7.52 33.14 16.91
CA LYS A 482 -8.52 32.42 17.70
C LYS A 482 -8.21 30.93 17.74
N GLY A 483 -7.77 30.37 16.61
CA GLY A 483 -7.35 28.98 16.49
C GLY A 483 -6.14 28.68 17.37
N LEU A 484 -5.09 29.52 17.33
CA LEU A 484 -3.92 29.35 18.20
C LEU A 484 -4.31 29.41 19.69
N GLN A 485 -5.19 30.34 20.06
CA GLN A 485 -5.70 30.46 21.42
C GLN A 485 -6.39 29.17 21.89
N ALA A 486 -7.36 28.69 21.12
CA ALA A 486 -8.08 27.47 21.45
C ALA A 486 -7.13 26.26 21.56
N LEU A 487 -6.14 26.16 20.67
CA LEU A 487 -5.13 25.10 20.74
C LEU A 487 -4.38 25.13 22.07
N TYR A 488 -3.68 26.21 22.44
CA TYR A 488 -2.89 26.18 23.68
C TYR A 488 -3.76 26.08 24.94
N GLU A 489 -5.03 26.48 24.91
CA GLU A 489 -5.98 26.24 26.01
C GLU A 489 -6.32 24.74 26.15
N SER A 490 -6.54 24.05 25.03
CA SER A 490 -6.78 22.60 25.03
C SER A 490 -5.53 21.77 25.36
N LEU A 491 -4.36 22.18 24.86
CA LEU A 491 -3.10 21.46 24.99
C LEU A 491 -2.54 21.47 26.42
N LYS A 492 -3.00 22.36 27.30
CA LYS A 492 -2.70 22.34 28.75
C LYS A 492 -2.96 20.97 29.40
N TRP A 493 -3.92 20.22 28.86
CA TRP A 493 -4.34 18.92 29.40
C TRP A 493 -3.65 17.73 28.70
N LYS A 494 -2.89 17.97 27.62
CA LYS A 494 -2.17 16.93 26.86
C LYS A 494 -0.76 16.73 27.38
N LYS A 495 -0.64 15.86 28.39
CA LYS A 495 0.62 15.59 29.10
C LYS A 495 1.66 14.85 28.26
N ASN A 496 1.24 14.12 27.24
CA ASN A 496 2.13 13.31 26.40
C ASN A 496 2.36 13.87 24.98
N LEU A 497 1.82 15.06 24.66
CA LEU A 497 2.10 15.72 23.38
C LEU A 497 3.56 16.17 23.32
N ALA A 498 4.38 15.45 22.57
CA ALA A 498 5.81 15.69 22.43
C ALA A 498 6.15 16.57 21.21
N VAL A 499 5.38 16.47 20.13
CA VAL A 499 5.64 17.17 18.87
C VAL A 499 4.46 18.06 18.51
N LEU A 500 4.73 19.34 18.27
CA LEU A 500 3.74 20.32 17.82
C LEU A 500 4.32 21.13 16.65
N ASN A 501 3.73 20.95 15.47
CA ASN A 501 4.06 21.75 14.29
C ASN A 501 2.94 22.74 13.96
N LEU A 502 3.28 24.03 14.02
CA LEU A 502 2.41 25.17 13.75
C LEU A 502 3.01 26.12 12.69
N GLY A 503 4.00 25.66 11.92
CA GLY A 503 4.65 26.50 10.92
C GLY A 503 3.70 27.01 9.84
N LYS A 504 4.04 28.14 9.23
CA LYS A 504 3.34 28.78 8.10
C LYS A 504 1.86 29.05 8.38
N ASN A 505 1.55 29.51 9.60
CA ASN A 505 0.21 29.94 9.99
C ASN A 505 0.11 31.47 10.17
N GLU A 506 -1.10 31.98 10.40
CA GLU A 506 -1.45 33.39 10.25
C GLU A 506 -1.59 34.18 11.57
N PHE A 507 -1.27 33.59 12.72
CA PHE A 507 -1.33 34.26 14.02
C PHE A 507 -0.29 35.40 14.17
N ASN A 508 -0.63 36.38 15.00
CA ASN A 508 0.15 37.62 15.19
C ASN A 508 1.04 37.60 16.45
N GLY A 509 1.80 38.68 16.63
CA GLY A 509 2.72 38.85 17.77
C GLY A 509 2.06 38.85 19.15
N GLN A 510 0.82 39.35 19.29
CA GLN A 510 0.12 39.37 20.56
C GLN A 510 -0.24 37.95 21.01
N ASN A 511 -0.85 37.16 20.12
CA ASN A 511 -1.20 35.77 20.42
C ASN A 511 0.04 34.90 20.61
N MET A 512 1.13 35.18 19.88
CA MET A 512 2.41 34.51 20.11
C MET A 512 2.98 34.80 21.51
N ALA A 513 2.81 36.02 22.03
CA ALA A 513 3.22 36.34 23.39
C ALA A 513 2.44 35.55 24.46
N GLU A 514 1.15 35.29 24.22
CA GLU A 514 0.32 34.44 25.09
C GLU A 514 0.71 32.96 24.98
N PHE A 515 1.00 32.49 23.77
CA PHE A 515 1.52 31.15 23.53
C PHE A 515 2.88 30.93 24.23
N GLY A 516 3.77 31.92 24.19
CA GLY A 516 5.03 31.89 24.95
C GLY A 516 4.80 31.69 26.45
N LYS A 517 3.83 32.39 27.05
CA LYS A 517 3.47 32.19 28.47
C LYS A 517 2.96 30.78 28.76
N PHE A 518 2.24 30.17 27.82
CA PHE A 518 1.85 28.76 27.93
C PHE A 518 3.08 27.83 27.89
N LEU A 519 4.01 28.07 26.95
CA LEU A 519 5.22 27.27 26.78
C LEU A 519 6.13 27.32 28.00
N SER A 520 6.24 28.45 28.70
CA SER A 520 7.09 28.54 29.90
C SER A 520 6.70 27.55 31.00
N GLY A 521 5.40 27.21 31.09
CA GLY A 521 4.87 26.20 32.02
C GLY A 521 4.62 24.83 31.39
N ASN A 522 4.72 24.69 30.07
CA ASN A 522 4.48 23.43 29.39
C ASN A 522 5.68 22.48 29.53
N LEU A 523 5.40 21.26 29.99
CA LEU A 523 6.41 20.21 30.20
C LEU A 523 6.20 19.00 29.28
N SER A 524 5.32 19.09 28.29
CA SER A 524 5.04 17.99 27.35
C SER A 524 5.81 18.13 26.04
N ILE A 525 5.77 19.32 25.43
CA ILE A 525 6.28 19.60 24.08
C ILE A 525 7.81 19.62 24.06
N ALA A 526 8.39 18.65 23.37
CA ALA A 526 9.82 18.51 23.14
C ALA A 526 10.26 19.07 21.77
N GLU A 527 9.39 19.04 20.79
CA GLU A 527 9.66 19.52 19.43
C GLU A 527 8.60 20.55 19.05
N LEU A 528 9.05 21.76 18.75
CA LEU A 528 8.19 22.88 18.40
C LEU A 528 8.63 23.48 17.06
N ASP A 529 7.70 23.50 16.11
CA ASP A 529 7.89 24.15 14.82
C ASP A 529 6.97 25.38 14.70
N LEU A 530 7.59 26.55 14.50
CA LEU A 530 6.95 27.84 14.24
C LEU A 530 7.50 28.49 12.95
N SER A 531 8.13 27.69 12.09
CA SER A 531 8.77 28.16 10.87
C SER A 531 7.79 28.89 9.95
N TYR A 532 8.28 29.85 9.16
CA TYR A 532 7.52 30.62 8.17
C TYR A 532 6.28 31.36 8.72
N SER A 533 6.18 31.57 10.03
CA SER A 533 5.16 32.42 10.65
C SER A 533 5.53 33.91 10.50
N SER A 534 5.26 34.46 9.32
CA SER A 534 5.66 35.83 8.94
C SER A 534 4.90 36.96 9.64
N ASN A 535 3.73 36.67 10.23
CA ASN A 535 2.84 37.67 10.83
C ASN A 535 3.20 38.02 12.29
N ILE A 536 4.24 37.40 12.84
CA ILE A 536 4.70 37.64 14.21
C ILE A 536 5.60 38.87 14.23
N ASP A 537 5.20 39.89 14.98
CA ASP A 537 6.02 41.07 15.19
C ASP A 537 7.20 40.81 16.15
N GLN A 538 8.12 41.79 16.22
CA GLN A 538 9.31 41.69 17.07
C GLN A 538 9.00 41.54 18.56
N LYS A 539 7.87 42.09 19.03
CA LYS A 539 7.45 41.99 20.44
C LYS A 539 6.99 40.56 20.76
N GLY A 540 6.24 39.93 19.85
CA GLY A 540 5.85 38.53 19.94
C GLY A 540 7.06 37.61 19.98
N ILE A 541 8.02 37.82 19.07
CA ILE A 541 9.29 37.07 19.04
C ILE A 541 10.06 37.20 20.37
N GLU A 542 10.20 38.42 20.89
CA GLU A 542 10.90 38.66 22.15
C GLU A 542 10.26 37.90 23.32
N VAL A 543 8.94 37.95 23.45
CA VAL A 543 8.22 37.26 24.53
C VAL A 543 8.31 35.74 24.39
N LEU A 544 8.20 35.22 23.17
CA LEU A 544 8.37 33.80 22.88
C LEU A 544 9.74 33.30 23.34
N LEU A 545 10.82 33.92 22.85
CA LEU A 545 12.20 33.51 23.16
C LEU A 545 12.50 33.64 24.65
N LYS A 546 12.05 34.73 25.29
CA LYS A 546 12.17 34.91 26.75
C LYS A 546 11.45 33.82 27.53
N SER A 547 10.29 33.37 27.04
CA SER A 547 9.52 32.31 27.70
C SER A 547 10.21 30.95 27.61
N LEU A 548 11.05 30.74 26.60
CA LEU A 548 11.83 29.52 26.40
C LEU A 548 13.12 29.49 27.22
N GLU A 549 13.61 30.62 27.75
CA GLU A 549 14.84 30.68 28.56
C GLU A 549 14.84 29.66 29.71
N ASN A 550 13.69 29.48 30.37
CA ASN A 550 13.53 28.55 31.49
C ASN A 550 12.76 27.27 31.13
N ASN A 551 12.36 27.09 29.86
CA ASN A 551 11.68 25.88 29.44
C ASN A 551 12.66 24.70 29.46
N LYS A 552 12.28 23.63 30.16
CA LYS A 552 13.11 22.44 30.38
C LYS A 552 12.72 21.24 29.50
N ARG A 553 11.84 21.44 28.51
CA ARG A 553 11.29 20.36 27.71
C ARG A 553 11.63 20.48 26.23
N VAL A 554 11.52 21.67 25.63
CA VAL A 554 11.79 21.90 24.21
C VAL A 554 13.26 21.61 23.92
N GLN A 555 13.50 20.59 23.09
CA GLN A 555 14.80 20.13 22.63
C GLN A 555 15.02 20.48 21.16
N LYS A 556 13.96 20.47 20.34
CA LYS A 556 14.00 20.89 18.93
C LYS A 556 13.14 22.12 18.75
N LEU A 557 13.75 23.19 18.24
CA LEU A 557 13.09 24.46 17.98
C LEU A 557 13.34 24.91 16.54
N ASN A 558 12.27 24.94 15.74
CA ASN A 558 12.33 25.43 14.37
C ASN A 558 11.71 26.83 14.26
N LEU A 559 12.55 27.82 13.92
CA LEU A 559 12.18 29.23 13.68
C LEU A 559 12.55 29.67 12.25
N ALA A 560 12.80 28.73 11.34
CA ALA A 560 13.16 29.02 9.96
C ALA A 560 12.14 29.97 9.29
N GLY A 561 12.56 30.91 8.45
CA GLY A 561 11.69 31.81 7.71
C GLY A 561 10.94 32.84 8.57
N MET A 562 11.11 32.83 9.90
CA MET A 562 10.52 33.84 10.76
C MET A 562 11.25 35.18 10.62
N PRO A 563 10.56 36.32 10.80
CA PRO A 563 11.17 37.64 10.66
C PRO A 563 12.01 38.01 11.90
N LEU A 564 12.99 37.18 12.30
CA LEU A 564 13.82 37.42 13.49
C LEU A 564 14.64 38.72 13.33
N GLY A 565 15.38 38.85 12.24
CA GLY A 565 16.25 40.01 12.02
C GLY A 565 17.34 40.16 13.09
N SER A 566 17.97 41.34 13.17
CA SER A 566 18.96 41.60 14.23
C SER A 566 18.36 41.51 15.64
N LYS A 567 17.18 42.11 15.87
CA LYS A 567 16.57 42.18 17.20
C LYS A 567 16.17 40.80 17.74
N GLY A 568 15.44 40.02 16.95
CA GLY A 568 15.08 38.63 17.31
C GLY A 568 16.31 37.73 17.42
N GLY A 569 17.28 37.89 16.51
CA GLY A 569 18.54 37.14 16.55
C GLY A 569 19.36 37.36 17.83
N LEU A 570 19.43 38.59 18.33
CA LEU A 570 20.08 38.87 19.63
C LEU A 570 19.37 38.18 20.80
N LYS A 571 18.04 38.01 20.74
CA LYS A 571 17.28 37.25 21.73
C LYS A 571 17.51 35.75 21.62
N VAL A 572 17.74 35.23 20.41
CA VAL A 572 18.19 33.84 20.21
C VAL A 572 19.57 33.62 20.87
N ALA A 573 20.50 34.56 20.70
CA ALA A 573 21.80 34.46 21.39
C ALA A 573 21.63 34.46 22.92
N ALA A 574 20.80 35.36 23.47
CA ALA A 574 20.50 35.39 24.90
C ALA A 574 19.83 34.10 25.40
N LEU A 575 18.92 33.53 24.61
CA LEU A 575 18.31 32.23 24.89
C LEU A 575 19.38 31.13 25.01
N LEU A 576 20.35 31.08 24.09
CA LEU A 576 21.44 30.10 24.12
C LEU A 576 22.41 30.30 25.28
N GLU A 577 22.53 31.50 25.84
CA GLU A 577 23.37 31.75 27.02
C GLU A 577 22.80 31.09 28.29
N VAL A 578 21.48 30.91 28.38
CA VAL A 578 20.78 30.45 29.59
C VAL A 578 20.10 29.09 29.44
N ASN A 579 19.59 28.76 28.25
CA ASN A 579 18.89 27.51 27.99
C ASN A 579 19.88 26.43 27.57
N HIS A 580 19.92 25.35 28.36
CA HIS A 580 20.78 24.18 28.10
C HIS A 580 19.97 22.91 27.82
N ASN A 581 18.75 23.05 27.30
CA ASN A 581 17.89 21.93 26.92
C ASN A 581 17.66 21.85 25.41
N ILE A 582 17.70 22.99 24.70
CA ILE A 582 17.65 23.01 23.23
C ILE A 582 18.90 22.31 22.69
N LYS A 583 18.65 21.29 21.87
CA LYS A 583 19.64 20.46 21.16
C LYS A 583 19.67 20.76 19.68
N GLU A 584 18.53 21.08 19.07
CA GLU A 584 18.43 21.41 17.66
C GLU A 584 17.73 22.76 17.51
N LEU A 585 18.42 23.70 16.85
CA LEU A 585 17.93 25.05 16.59
C LEU A 585 18.04 25.35 15.10
N LEU A 586 16.89 25.53 14.45
CA LEU A 586 16.80 25.83 13.02
C LEU A 586 16.42 27.28 12.80
N LEU A 587 17.28 28.02 12.10
CA LEU A 587 17.17 29.46 11.83
C LEU A 587 17.33 29.76 10.32
N TYR A 588 17.06 28.78 9.45
CA TYR A 588 17.12 28.96 8.00
C TYR A 588 16.32 30.20 7.55
N ASP A 589 16.90 31.09 6.74
CA ASP A 589 16.21 32.29 6.19
C ASP A 589 15.50 33.16 7.25
N ALA A 590 16.09 33.30 8.44
CA ALA A 590 15.57 34.11 9.53
C ALA A 590 15.99 35.60 9.48
N LYS A 591 16.58 36.03 8.34
CA LYS A 591 17.08 37.39 8.08
C LYS A 591 18.12 37.85 9.11
N LEU A 592 18.96 36.95 9.60
CA LEU A 592 19.99 37.28 10.59
C LEU A 592 21.10 38.13 9.96
N THR A 593 21.98 38.67 10.80
CA THR A 593 23.09 39.55 10.39
C THR A 593 24.42 39.05 10.93
N PRO A 594 25.56 39.53 10.41
CA PRO A 594 26.88 39.14 10.95
C PRO A 594 27.03 39.44 12.46
N GLU A 595 26.44 40.54 12.95
CA GLU A 595 26.43 40.88 14.38
C GLU A 595 25.70 39.82 15.22
N VAL A 596 24.57 39.32 14.72
CA VAL A 596 23.84 38.23 15.39
C VAL A 596 24.67 36.96 15.41
N PHE A 597 25.33 36.61 14.30
CA PHE A 597 26.15 35.40 14.26
C PHE A 597 27.32 35.47 15.23
N LEU A 598 27.97 36.63 15.38
CA LEU A 598 28.97 36.86 16.43
C LEU A 598 28.42 36.56 17.83
N LYS A 599 27.20 37.00 18.12
CA LYS A 599 26.56 36.81 19.43
C LYS A 599 26.16 35.37 19.68
N ILE A 600 25.59 34.69 18.69
CA ILE A 600 25.31 33.26 18.74
C ILE A 600 26.61 32.48 18.93
N GLY A 601 27.65 32.80 18.16
CA GLY A 601 28.98 32.18 18.28
C GLY A 601 29.57 32.34 19.68
N ARG A 602 29.40 33.50 20.34
CA ARG A 602 29.78 33.69 21.74
C ARG A 602 28.98 32.82 22.70
N ALA A 603 27.65 32.76 22.54
CA ALA A 603 26.80 31.91 23.36
C ALA A 603 27.15 30.42 23.22
N CYS A 604 27.47 29.97 22.00
CA CYS A 604 27.92 28.59 21.73
C CYS A 604 29.25 28.23 22.42
N ARG A 605 30.07 29.21 22.82
CA ARG A 605 31.29 28.92 23.60
C ARG A 605 30.97 28.35 24.99
N THR A 606 29.80 28.64 25.56
CA THR A 606 29.39 28.16 26.88
C THR A 606 28.21 27.18 26.82
N ASN A 607 27.44 27.19 25.73
CA ASN A 607 26.36 26.24 25.54
C ASN A 607 26.87 24.87 25.06
N LEU A 608 26.75 23.86 25.92
CA LEU A 608 27.20 22.50 25.63
C LEU A 608 26.07 21.55 25.23
N SER A 609 24.81 22.01 25.28
CA SER A 609 23.64 21.17 24.96
C SER A 609 23.26 21.21 23.48
N LEU A 610 23.57 22.31 22.78
CA LEU A 610 23.23 22.47 21.38
C LEU A 610 24.06 21.51 20.52
N GLU A 611 23.39 20.61 19.83
CA GLU A 611 23.96 19.57 18.97
C GLU A 611 23.83 19.94 17.48
N ILE A 612 22.78 20.63 17.07
CA ILE A 612 22.52 21.03 15.68
C ILE A 612 22.16 22.52 15.62
N LEU A 613 22.87 23.26 14.77
CA LEU A 613 22.60 24.67 14.48
C LEU A 613 22.54 24.87 12.96
N ASP A 614 21.36 25.22 12.47
CA ASP A 614 21.16 25.65 11.09
C ASP A 614 20.97 27.16 11.03
N MET A 615 21.92 27.85 10.40
CA MET A 615 21.87 29.29 10.12
C MET A 615 21.91 29.59 8.63
N SER A 616 21.52 28.64 7.78
CA SER A 616 21.56 28.76 6.34
C SER A 616 20.70 29.92 5.83
N ARG A 617 21.08 30.53 4.71
CA ARG A 617 20.35 31.61 4.02
C ARG A 617 20.14 32.87 4.87
N ASN A 618 21.13 33.28 5.67
CA ASN A 618 21.05 34.46 6.55
C ASN A 618 22.06 35.56 6.21
N SER A 619 22.81 35.48 5.11
CA SER A 619 23.83 36.48 4.75
C SER A 619 24.83 36.82 5.87
N VAL A 620 25.11 35.88 6.80
CA VAL A 620 25.94 36.17 7.99
C VAL A 620 27.42 36.41 7.66
N GLY A 621 27.83 36.07 6.44
CA GLY A 621 29.14 36.36 5.88
C GLY A 621 29.33 37.79 5.38
N LYS A 622 28.23 38.50 5.10
CA LYS A 622 28.27 39.76 4.33
C LYS A 622 28.93 40.90 5.09
N GLY A 623 30.12 41.31 4.65
CA GLY A 623 30.77 42.55 5.11
C GLY A 623 31.36 42.49 6.53
N ALA A 624 31.57 41.29 7.08
CA ALA A 624 32.28 41.14 8.35
C ALA A 624 33.80 41.28 8.13
N ASP A 625 34.48 42.04 9.00
CA ASP A 625 35.94 42.11 8.97
C ASP A 625 36.57 40.83 9.56
N LYS A 626 37.82 40.55 9.17
CA LYS A 626 38.55 39.33 9.55
C LYS A 626 38.63 39.09 11.07
N ASN A 627 38.69 40.14 11.89
CA ASN A 627 38.74 39.99 13.35
C ASN A 627 37.36 39.61 13.91
N THR A 628 36.30 40.24 13.41
CA THR A 628 34.93 39.85 13.74
C THR A 628 34.67 38.39 13.37
N VAL A 629 35.09 37.95 12.19
CA VAL A 629 34.96 36.54 11.78
C VAL A 629 35.71 35.59 12.71
N ARG A 630 36.96 35.91 13.06
CA ARG A 630 37.78 35.12 14.00
C ARG A 630 37.11 35.01 15.37
N GLU A 631 36.56 36.11 15.87
CA GLU A 631 35.79 36.08 17.11
C GLU A 631 34.51 35.26 16.97
N THR A 632 33.75 35.42 15.89
CA THR A 632 32.51 34.67 15.65
C THR A 632 32.75 33.17 15.66
N LEU A 633 33.79 32.69 14.97
CA LEU A 633 34.06 31.26 14.79
C LEU A 633 34.96 30.65 15.87
N LEU A 634 35.31 31.40 16.92
CA LEU A 634 36.19 30.90 17.98
C LEU A 634 35.58 29.69 18.72
N PHE A 635 34.25 29.55 18.73
CA PHE A 635 33.57 28.37 19.29
C PHE A 635 33.87 27.06 18.53
N LEU A 636 34.37 27.14 17.29
CA LEU A 636 34.82 25.96 16.56
C LEU A 636 36.25 25.55 16.94
N ALA A 637 37.11 26.51 17.33
CA ALA A 637 38.53 26.29 17.61
C ALA A 637 38.83 25.85 19.04
N GLN A 638 38.08 26.40 20.00
CA GLN A 638 38.21 26.02 21.41
C GLN A 638 37.48 24.71 21.67
N PRO A 639 37.96 23.88 22.62
CA PRO A 639 37.20 22.73 23.07
C PRO A 639 35.97 23.23 23.85
N ASN A 640 34.92 23.58 23.13
CA ASN A 640 33.55 23.62 23.60
C ASN A 640 32.62 23.53 22.39
N SER A 641 31.71 22.58 22.48
CA SER A 641 30.28 22.69 22.14
C SER A 641 29.81 21.28 21.82
N GLY A 642 28.67 20.87 22.38
CA GLY A 642 28.00 19.64 21.97
C GLY A 642 27.67 19.60 20.47
N LEU A 643 27.95 20.69 19.74
CA LEU A 643 27.62 20.88 18.34
C LEU A 643 28.27 19.80 17.48
N ARG A 644 27.39 19.01 16.87
CA ARG A 644 27.68 17.94 15.92
C ARG A 644 27.44 18.42 14.50
N GLU A 645 26.46 19.29 14.28
CA GLU A 645 26.10 19.74 12.94
C GLU A 645 25.99 21.26 12.87
N LEU A 646 26.67 21.84 11.89
CA LEU A 646 26.63 23.26 11.62
C LEU A 646 26.32 23.47 10.13
N MET A 647 25.16 24.07 9.87
CA MET A 647 24.73 24.44 8.52
C MET A 647 24.86 25.94 8.32
N LEU A 648 25.68 26.33 7.35
CA LEU A 648 25.96 27.70 6.96
C LEU A 648 25.74 27.89 5.45
N ARG A 649 24.90 27.08 4.82
CA ARG A 649 24.59 27.19 3.39
C ARG A 649 24.09 28.59 3.01
N GLU A 650 24.48 29.10 1.84
CA GLU A 650 23.94 30.35 1.28
C GLU A 650 24.05 31.57 2.21
N ASN A 651 25.20 31.74 2.87
CA ASN A 651 25.44 32.82 3.83
C ASN A 651 26.36 33.93 3.35
N GLN A 652 26.73 33.92 2.07
CA GLN A 652 27.69 34.87 1.49
C GLN A 652 29.03 34.84 2.25
N LEU A 653 29.48 33.66 2.66
CA LEU A 653 30.81 33.49 3.23
C LEU A 653 31.84 33.74 2.12
N ASP A 654 32.68 34.75 2.31
CA ASP A 654 33.73 35.12 1.35
C ASP A 654 35.04 34.36 1.59
N PHE A 655 36.08 34.68 0.80
CA PHE A 655 37.40 34.08 0.94
C PHE A 655 38.02 34.25 2.34
N ALA A 656 37.83 35.40 2.99
CA ALA A 656 38.37 35.63 4.33
C ALA A 656 37.61 34.81 5.38
N TYR A 657 36.30 34.66 5.21
CA TYR A 657 35.50 33.73 6.01
C TYR A 657 35.97 32.29 5.84
N GLY A 658 36.17 31.84 4.60
CA GLY A 658 36.69 30.50 4.30
C GLY A 658 38.05 30.23 4.95
N GLU A 659 38.96 31.21 4.92
CA GLU A 659 40.26 31.12 5.61
C GLU A 659 40.10 30.85 7.11
N ILE A 660 39.25 31.61 7.79
CA ILE A 660 39.05 31.50 9.25
C ILE A 660 38.28 30.24 9.62
N VAL A 661 37.30 29.80 8.82
CA VAL A 661 36.63 28.50 9.02
C VAL A 661 37.68 27.38 8.99
N ALA A 662 38.56 27.37 8.00
CA ALA A 662 39.64 26.38 7.93
C ALA A 662 40.59 26.46 9.13
N GLU A 663 40.98 27.66 9.56
CA GLU A 663 41.82 27.87 10.75
C GLU A 663 41.16 27.27 12.00
N SER A 664 39.88 27.59 12.23
CA SER A 664 39.15 27.19 13.42
C SER A 664 38.83 25.70 13.50
N LEU A 665 38.71 24.99 12.37
CA LEU A 665 38.40 23.56 12.36
C LEU A 665 39.62 22.66 12.62
N ARG A 666 40.84 23.20 12.56
CA ARG A 666 42.09 22.43 12.69
C ARG A 666 42.18 21.62 13.99
N SER A 667 41.64 22.15 15.09
CA SER A 667 41.60 21.49 16.41
C SER A 667 40.22 20.95 16.78
N ASN A 668 39.22 21.10 15.91
CA ASN A 668 37.85 20.67 16.20
C ASN A 668 37.73 19.13 16.15
N LYS A 669 37.08 18.56 17.17
CA LYS A 669 36.84 17.11 17.31
C LYS A 669 35.39 16.76 17.58
N THR A 670 34.50 17.76 17.62
CA THR A 670 33.10 17.57 18.01
C THR A 670 32.16 17.56 16.82
N LEU A 671 32.48 18.35 15.79
CA LEU A 671 31.64 18.54 14.61
C LEU A 671 31.74 17.32 13.69
N VAL A 672 30.59 16.72 13.43
CA VAL A 672 30.36 15.54 12.60
C VAL A 672 29.96 15.94 11.18
N LYS A 673 29.25 17.07 11.03
CA LYS A 673 28.81 17.61 9.74
C LYS A 673 29.03 19.11 9.67
N LEU A 674 29.62 19.53 8.56
CA LEU A 674 29.73 20.94 8.17
C LEU A 674 29.16 21.12 6.77
N ASP A 675 28.15 21.96 6.66
CA ASP A 675 27.62 22.43 5.38
C ASP A 675 27.94 23.91 5.19
N ILE A 676 28.77 24.22 4.20
CA ILE A 676 29.09 25.58 3.77
C ILE A 676 28.72 25.79 2.30
N SER A 677 27.84 24.96 1.76
CA SER A 677 27.45 25.00 0.36
C SER A 677 26.87 26.36 -0.06
N ASN A 678 26.90 26.66 -1.35
CA ASN A 678 26.35 27.89 -1.92
C ASN A 678 26.98 29.15 -1.31
N ASN A 679 28.27 29.11 -1.00
CA ASN A 679 29.06 30.25 -0.53
C ASN A 679 30.29 30.48 -1.39
N ASN A 680 30.66 31.74 -1.67
CA ASN A 680 31.84 32.02 -2.46
C ASN A 680 33.11 32.13 -1.60
N ILE A 681 33.59 30.99 -1.10
CA ILE A 681 34.78 30.91 -0.23
C ILE A 681 36.11 31.01 -1.00
N THR A 682 36.08 31.34 -2.29
CA THR A 682 37.26 31.41 -3.15
C THR A 682 37.61 32.85 -3.53
N LYS A 683 38.89 33.07 -3.84
CA LYS A 683 39.38 34.29 -4.47
C LYS A 683 39.93 33.92 -5.84
N ASN A 684 39.30 34.42 -6.90
CA ASN A 684 39.59 34.04 -8.29
C ASN A 684 39.53 32.50 -8.51
N GLY A 685 38.66 31.80 -7.77
CA GLY A 685 38.51 30.34 -7.89
C GLY A 685 39.51 29.51 -7.10
N ALA A 686 40.50 30.14 -6.45
CA ALA A 686 41.41 29.48 -5.52
C ALA A 686 40.86 29.54 -4.09
N ILE A 687 41.05 28.45 -3.34
CA ILE A 687 40.71 28.36 -1.92
C ILE A 687 41.94 28.67 -1.06
N HIS A 688 41.73 29.06 0.20
CA HIS A 688 42.84 29.33 1.11
C HIS A 688 43.63 28.05 1.44
N GLU A 689 44.97 28.14 1.50
CA GLU A 689 45.89 27.00 1.71
C GLU A 689 45.61 26.19 2.99
N ASN A 690 45.03 26.84 4.00
CA ASN A 690 44.64 26.21 5.27
C ASN A 690 43.68 25.02 5.09
N TRP A 691 42.82 25.03 4.07
CA TRP A 691 41.81 23.98 3.90
C TRP A 691 42.41 22.61 3.69
N GLY A 692 43.46 22.48 2.88
CA GLY A 692 44.10 21.20 2.61
C GLY A 692 44.69 20.56 3.86
N GLU A 693 45.36 21.34 4.70
CA GLU A 693 45.91 20.83 5.98
C GLU A 693 44.80 20.54 7.00
N THR A 694 43.80 21.42 7.09
CA THR A 694 42.68 21.27 8.02
C THR A 694 41.88 20.01 7.70
N ILE A 695 41.49 19.79 6.44
CA ILE A 695 40.73 18.60 6.04
C ILE A 695 41.51 17.34 6.32
N ARG A 696 42.85 17.30 6.17
CA ARG A 696 43.65 16.09 6.51
C ARG A 696 43.60 15.71 7.99
N LYS A 697 43.31 16.66 8.89
CA LYS A 697 43.33 16.47 10.36
C LYS A 697 41.95 16.48 11.00
N PHE A 698 40.97 17.11 10.35
CA PHE A 698 39.64 17.35 10.90
C PHE A 698 38.86 16.04 11.07
N GLN A 699 38.30 15.82 12.27
CA GLN A 699 37.59 14.58 12.63
C GLN A 699 36.08 14.68 12.34
N THR A 700 35.73 15.09 11.12
CA THR A 700 34.34 15.17 10.66
C THR A 700 34.00 14.00 9.78
N LYS A 701 32.70 13.66 9.70
CA LYS A 701 32.20 12.64 8.79
C LYS A 701 31.71 13.23 7.48
N ILE A 702 31.08 14.40 7.52
CA ILE A 702 30.37 14.98 6.37
C ILE A 702 30.91 16.39 6.10
N LEU A 703 31.30 16.62 4.85
CA LEU A 703 31.75 17.91 4.35
C LEU A 703 30.97 18.26 3.09
N ASP A 704 30.26 19.39 3.12
CA ASP A 704 29.55 19.90 1.96
C ASP A 704 30.14 21.24 1.46
N PHE A 705 30.74 21.17 0.28
CA PHE A 705 31.33 22.27 -0.49
C PHE A 705 30.59 22.48 -1.83
N THR A 706 29.33 22.06 -1.91
CA THR A 706 28.51 22.23 -3.11
C THR A 706 28.41 23.70 -3.47
N ASN A 707 28.64 24.06 -4.75
CA ASN A 707 28.56 25.43 -5.24
C ASN A 707 29.39 26.43 -4.40
N CYS A 708 30.64 26.06 -4.08
CA CYS A 708 31.55 26.90 -3.30
C CYS A 708 32.47 27.80 -4.16
N GLY A 709 32.29 27.78 -5.48
CA GLY A 709 33.13 28.50 -6.44
C GLY A 709 34.49 27.84 -6.69
N LEU A 710 34.65 26.56 -6.36
CA LEU A 710 35.91 25.83 -6.51
C LEU A 710 36.28 25.67 -8.01
N LYS A 711 37.47 26.15 -8.39
CA LYS A 711 38.09 25.88 -9.69
C LYS A 711 39.12 24.76 -9.59
N ALA A 712 39.84 24.49 -10.67
CA ALA A 712 40.76 23.35 -10.82
C ALA A 712 41.66 23.07 -9.60
N SER A 713 42.46 24.05 -9.15
CA SER A 713 43.40 23.84 -8.05
C SER A 713 42.70 23.61 -6.71
N ALA A 714 41.70 24.45 -6.39
CA ALA A 714 40.94 24.35 -5.16
C ALA A 714 40.19 23.01 -5.04
N PHE A 715 39.58 22.57 -6.14
CA PHE A 715 38.88 21.29 -6.22
C PHE A 715 39.84 20.12 -5.96
N LEU A 716 41.01 20.12 -6.62
CA LEU A 716 42.04 19.11 -6.42
C LEU A 716 42.61 19.12 -5.00
N ASP A 717 42.79 20.29 -4.40
CA ASP A 717 43.28 20.42 -3.02
C ASP A 717 42.30 19.82 -2.01
N ILE A 718 41.01 20.12 -2.14
CA ILE A 718 39.94 19.58 -1.28
C ILE A 718 39.85 18.07 -1.44
N ILE A 719 39.74 17.59 -2.68
CA ILE A 719 39.52 16.17 -2.96
C ILE A 719 40.75 15.34 -2.53
N SER A 720 41.98 15.81 -2.79
CA SER A 720 43.20 15.12 -2.37
C SER A 720 43.41 15.13 -0.85
N ALA A 721 42.99 16.19 -0.16
CA ALA A 721 43.01 16.26 1.29
C ALA A 721 42.03 15.26 1.90
N ALA A 722 40.82 15.15 1.35
CA ALA A 722 39.81 14.19 1.79
C ALA A 722 40.26 12.73 1.62
N THR A 723 41.01 12.39 0.55
CA THR A 723 41.57 11.02 0.37
C THR A 723 42.45 10.59 1.53
N SER A 724 43.17 11.55 2.10
CA SER A 724 44.16 11.29 3.15
C SER A 724 43.54 11.36 4.55
N ASN A 725 42.23 11.63 4.65
CA ASN A 725 41.49 11.69 5.90
C ASN A 725 40.77 10.35 6.13
N GLN A 726 40.92 9.76 7.33
CA GLN A 726 40.32 8.47 7.70
C GLN A 726 38.92 8.58 8.34
N TYR A 727 38.45 9.80 8.59
CA TYR A 727 37.19 10.12 9.27
C TYR A 727 36.10 10.60 8.32
N VAL A 728 36.44 11.34 7.26
CA VAL A 728 35.47 11.83 6.28
C VAL A 728 34.87 10.62 5.56
N GLU A 729 33.57 10.44 5.70
CA GLU A 729 32.78 9.40 5.07
C GLU A 729 32.02 9.95 3.85
N GLU A 730 31.62 11.22 3.88
CA GLU A 730 30.80 11.86 2.85
C GLU A 730 31.40 13.19 2.42
N LEU A 731 31.55 13.37 1.10
CA LEU A 731 32.06 14.60 0.51
C LEU A 731 31.14 15.05 -0.62
N HIS A 732 30.64 16.28 -0.52
CA HIS A 732 29.83 16.91 -1.55
C HIS A 732 30.58 18.05 -2.21
N LEU A 733 30.72 17.94 -3.54
CA LEU A 733 31.45 18.90 -4.37
C LEU A 733 30.61 19.37 -5.56
N ALA A 734 29.32 19.08 -5.57
CA ALA A 734 28.41 19.38 -6.68
C ALA A 734 28.43 20.86 -7.08
N GLU A 735 27.99 21.15 -8.31
CA GLU A 735 27.77 22.51 -8.83
C GLU A 735 29.01 23.44 -8.78
N ASN A 736 30.22 22.88 -8.67
CA ASN A 736 31.47 23.62 -8.85
C ASN A 736 31.91 23.58 -10.33
N ASP A 737 32.89 24.39 -10.72
CA ASP A 737 33.39 24.45 -12.12
C ASP A 737 34.89 24.18 -12.18
N PRO A 738 35.33 22.95 -11.85
CA PRO A 738 36.75 22.59 -11.77
C PRO A 738 37.45 22.53 -13.14
N LYS A 739 36.72 22.32 -14.24
CA LYS A 739 37.27 22.16 -15.60
C LYS A 739 38.43 21.15 -15.62
N GLU A 740 39.65 21.63 -15.86
CA GLU A 740 40.89 20.85 -15.87
C GLU A 740 41.14 20.09 -14.56
N GLY A 741 40.55 20.52 -13.43
CA GLY A 741 40.61 19.80 -12.16
C GLY A 741 39.97 18.41 -12.18
N LEU A 742 39.11 18.10 -13.15
CA LEU A 742 38.54 16.77 -13.32
C LEU A 742 39.55 15.75 -13.87
N LYS A 743 40.62 16.18 -14.54
CA LYS A 743 41.63 15.30 -15.16
C LYS A 743 42.54 14.57 -14.16
N GLY A 744 42.35 14.79 -12.86
CA GLY A 744 43.07 14.09 -11.78
C GLY A 744 42.15 13.29 -10.85
N LEU A 745 40.86 13.23 -11.16
CA LEU A 745 39.85 12.59 -10.33
C LEU A 745 40.08 11.07 -10.23
N GLU A 746 40.58 10.44 -11.29
CA GLU A 746 40.89 9.00 -11.34
C GLU A 746 41.90 8.59 -10.24
N ALA A 747 42.92 9.40 -9.99
CA ALA A 747 43.94 9.11 -8.97
C ALA A 747 43.36 9.19 -7.55
N PHE A 748 42.38 10.06 -7.36
CA PHE A 748 41.61 10.19 -6.11
C PHE A 748 40.71 8.97 -5.90
N LEU A 749 39.87 8.64 -6.88
CA LEU A 749 38.88 7.57 -6.78
C LEU A 749 39.52 6.21 -6.50
N ALA A 750 40.69 5.95 -7.07
CA ALA A 750 41.42 4.71 -6.83
C ALA A 750 41.85 4.51 -5.36
N LYS A 751 41.97 5.60 -4.57
CA LYS A 751 42.53 5.56 -3.19
C LYS A 751 41.57 6.04 -2.11
N THR A 752 40.42 6.60 -2.50
CA THR A 752 39.50 7.23 -1.55
C THR A 752 38.94 6.24 -0.53
N GLN A 753 38.77 6.72 0.70
CA GLN A 753 38.13 6.00 1.81
C GLN A 753 36.69 6.50 2.06
N LEU A 754 36.20 7.42 1.22
CA LEU A 754 34.83 7.91 1.30
C LEU A 754 33.83 6.78 1.02
N LYS A 755 32.67 6.87 1.66
CA LYS A 755 31.49 6.07 1.36
C LYS A 755 30.57 6.77 0.38
N ILE A 756 30.39 8.08 0.51
CA ILE A 756 29.52 8.88 -0.36
C ILE A 756 30.33 9.99 -1.02
N LEU A 757 30.20 10.10 -2.34
CA LEU A 757 30.78 11.17 -3.13
C LEU A 757 29.74 11.76 -4.06
N ASP A 758 29.51 13.07 -3.93
CA ASP A 758 28.57 13.83 -4.75
C ASP A 758 29.32 14.77 -5.70
N LEU A 759 29.19 14.49 -6.99
CA LEU A 759 29.83 15.17 -8.12
C LEU A 759 28.79 15.66 -9.12
N ARG A 760 27.58 15.99 -8.66
CA ARG A 760 26.53 16.48 -9.53
C ARG A 760 26.90 17.80 -10.21
N ASN A 761 26.45 17.98 -11.44
CA ASN A 761 26.59 19.24 -12.18
C ASN A 761 28.04 19.78 -12.20
N LEU A 762 28.99 18.92 -12.57
CA LEU A 762 30.41 19.26 -12.74
C LEU A 762 30.86 19.27 -14.20
N LYS A 763 29.96 18.99 -15.14
CA LYS A 763 30.25 18.79 -16.58
C LYS A 763 31.18 17.61 -16.83
N ILE A 764 30.97 16.53 -16.08
CA ILE A 764 31.64 15.25 -16.32
C ILE A 764 31.05 14.66 -17.62
N ASN A 765 31.90 14.48 -18.62
CA ASN A 765 31.55 13.85 -19.89
C ASN A 765 32.01 12.38 -19.93
N ASP A 766 31.65 11.68 -21.00
CA ASP A 766 31.97 10.26 -21.20
C ASP A 766 33.47 9.95 -21.03
N ALA A 767 34.36 10.78 -21.57
CA ALA A 767 35.81 10.55 -21.48
C ALA A 767 36.37 10.63 -20.05
N ILE A 768 35.77 11.46 -19.18
CA ILE A 768 36.12 11.51 -17.76
C ILE A 768 35.48 10.32 -17.05
N PHE A 769 34.22 10.04 -17.36
CA PHE A 769 33.47 8.95 -16.74
C PHE A 769 34.11 7.58 -17.01
N GLU A 770 34.56 7.32 -18.24
CA GLU A 770 35.34 6.13 -18.61
C GLU A 770 36.55 5.93 -17.68
N LYS A 771 37.34 6.98 -17.45
CA LYS A 771 38.51 6.96 -16.56
C LYS A 771 38.14 6.73 -15.10
N MET A 772 36.99 7.24 -14.66
CA MET A 772 36.47 6.95 -13.33
C MET A 772 36.20 5.45 -13.17
N GLY A 773 35.63 4.79 -14.18
CA GLY A 773 35.40 3.34 -14.18
C GLY A 773 36.69 2.55 -13.98
N LEU A 774 37.76 2.91 -14.70
CA LEU A 774 39.08 2.30 -14.53
C LEU A 774 39.65 2.47 -13.11
N ALA A 775 39.46 3.65 -12.52
CA ALA A 775 39.95 3.93 -11.17
C ALA A 775 39.18 3.18 -10.08
N LEU A 776 37.86 3.07 -10.24
CA LEU A 776 36.96 2.50 -9.26
C LEU A 776 37.04 0.97 -9.19
N LYS A 777 37.59 0.30 -10.20
CA LYS A 777 37.84 -1.15 -10.22
C LYS A 777 38.54 -1.69 -8.98
N ASN A 778 39.44 -0.91 -8.39
CA ASN A 778 40.21 -1.30 -7.19
C ASN A 778 39.75 -0.57 -5.92
N ASN A 779 38.74 0.29 -6.00
CA ASN A 779 38.19 0.95 -4.83
C ASN A 779 37.29 -0.03 -4.06
N THR A 780 37.45 -0.09 -2.74
CA THR A 780 36.71 -1.02 -1.88
C THR A 780 35.82 -0.32 -0.85
N MET A 781 35.74 1.01 -0.88
CA MET A 781 35.12 1.81 0.19
C MET A 781 33.93 2.64 -0.30
N LEU A 782 33.97 3.14 -1.53
CA LEU A 782 32.93 4.01 -2.08
C LEU A 782 31.66 3.19 -2.33
N ASP A 783 30.60 3.56 -1.63
CA ASP A 783 29.30 2.89 -1.62
C ASP A 783 28.30 3.61 -2.52
N THR A 784 28.28 4.94 -2.44
CA THR A 784 27.35 5.80 -3.20
C THR A 784 28.13 6.83 -4.01
N LEU A 785 27.84 6.88 -5.31
CA LEU A 785 28.40 7.86 -6.24
C LEU A 785 27.26 8.58 -6.95
N ASP A 786 27.15 9.89 -6.70
CA ASP A 786 26.17 10.75 -7.37
C ASP A 786 26.84 11.55 -8.47
N LEU A 787 26.37 11.33 -9.70
CA LEU A 787 26.83 11.93 -10.94
C LEU A 787 25.66 12.55 -11.72
N SER A 788 24.56 12.86 -11.04
CA SER A 788 23.40 13.49 -11.66
C SER A 788 23.75 14.86 -12.28
N GLU A 789 22.97 15.28 -13.27
CA GLU A 789 23.11 16.58 -13.95
C GLU A 789 24.49 16.79 -14.62
N ASN A 790 25.10 15.72 -15.12
CA ASN A 790 26.35 15.78 -15.88
C ASN A 790 26.11 15.55 -17.39
N GLU A 791 27.20 15.43 -18.16
CA GLU A 791 27.18 15.28 -19.62
C GLU A 791 27.41 13.81 -20.04
N ILE A 792 26.93 12.85 -19.24
CA ILE A 792 27.12 11.42 -19.47
C ILE A 792 26.07 10.90 -20.45
N THR A 793 26.50 10.14 -21.45
CA THR A 793 25.64 9.49 -22.44
C THR A 793 25.54 7.99 -22.20
N LYS A 794 24.70 7.32 -22.99
CA LYS A 794 24.64 5.86 -23.01
C LYS A 794 25.98 5.23 -23.38
N GLU A 795 26.69 5.78 -24.35
CA GLU A 795 28.00 5.29 -24.79
C GLU A 795 29.01 5.33 -23.63
N GLY A 796 29.06 6.44 -22.89
CA GLY A 796 29.92 6.56 -21.72
C GLY A 796 29.59 5.56 -20.62
N ILE A 797 28.31 5.24 -20.39
CA ILE A 797 27.89 4.18 -19.45
C ILE A 797 28.41 2.82 -19.90
N MET A 798 28.31 2.51 -21.20
CA MET A 798 28.77 1.22 -21.72
C MET A 798 30.28 1.05 -21.56
N GLU A 799 31.06 2.11 -21.83
CA GLU A 799 32.52 2.12 -21.62
C GLU A 799 32.89 2.04 -20.13
N PHE A 800 32.18 2.78 -19.27
CA PHE A 800 32.34 2.71 -17.82
C PHE A 800 32.13 1.29 -17.28
N LEU A 801 31.08 0.60 -17.75
CA LEU A 801 30.77 -0.77 -17.32
C LEU A 801 31.79 -1.79 -17.81
N GLN A 802 32.33 -1.62 -19.02
CA GLN A 802 33.43 -2.47 -19.51
C GLN A 802 34.66 -2.36 -18.61
N ASN A 803 34.95 -1.16 -18.11
CA ASN A 803 36.14 -0.88 -17.30
C ASN A 803 35.99 -1.25 -15.82
N LEU A 804 34.78 -1.19 -15.26
CA LEU A 804 34.53 -1.45 -13.84
C LEU A 804 34.66 -2.95 -13.47
N GLU A 805 34.29 -3.86 -14.38
CA GLU A 805 34.23 -5.34 -14.16
C GLU A 805 33.42 -5.76 -12.90
N SER A 806 33.29 -7.08 -12.63
CA SER A 806 32.37 -7.65 -11.63
C SER A 806 32.73 -7.37 -10.14
N LYS A 807 33.67 -6.47 -9.85
CA LYS A 807 34.18 -6.19 -8.49
C LYS A 807 34.24 -4.68 -8.27
N THR A 808 33.17 -4.14 -7.69
CA THR A 808 33.08 -2.75 -7.20
C THR A 808 32.47 -2.76 -5.81
N SER A 809 32.81 -1.77 -4.98
CA SER A 809 32.12 -1.51 -3.71
C SER A 809 30.87 -0.65 -3.87
N ILE A 810 30.67 -0.05 -5.05
CA ILE A 810 29.53 0.84 -5.30
C ILE A 810 28.24 0.04 -5.28
N LYS A 811 27.33 0.42 -4.39
CA LYS A 811 25.98 -0.11 -4.31
C LYS A 811 24.95 0.81 -4.92
N ASN A 812 25.16 2.12 -4.81
CA ASN A 812 24.22 3.13 -5.27
C ASN A 812 24.91 4.03 -6.32
N LEU A 813 24.46 3.94 -7.57
CA LEU A 813 24.91 4.82 -8.65
C LEU A 813 23.75 5.71 -9.08
N ILE A 814 23.94 7.02 -9.02
CA ILE A 814 22.90 8.00 -9.33
C ILE A 814 23.35 8.82 -10.54
N LEU A 815 22.56 8.77 -11.61
CA LEU A 815 22.84 9.37 -12.92
C LEU A 815 21.65 10.19 -13.44
N GLN A 816 20.78 10.69 -12.56
CA GLN A 816 19.60 11.44 -12.96
C GLN A 816 19.97 12.66 -13.81
N HIS A 817 19.10 13.03 -14.75
CA HIS A 817 19.27 14.25 -15.55
C HIS A 817 20.59 14.32 -16.33
N ASN A 818 21.14 13.17 -16.74
CA ASN A 818 22.19 13.05 -17.74
C ASN A 818 21.59 12.93 -19.15
N TYR A 819 22.44 12.83 -20.18
CA TYR A 819 22.03 12.74 -21.59
C TYR A 819 21.67 11.30 -22.01
N ILE A 820 20.66 10.73 -21.33
CA ILE A 820 20.15 9.37 -21.55
C ILE A 820 18.70 9.45 -22.01
N GLU A 821 18.36 8.81 -23.13
CA GLU A 821 16.98 8.78 -23.61
C GLU A 821 16.08 7.95 -22.68
N GLU A 822 14.87 8.44 -22.40
CA GLU A 822 13.88 7.78 -21.53
C GLU A 822 13.53 6.35 -21.98
N SER A 823 13.53 6.10 -23.29
CA SER A 823 13.29 4.79 -23.91
C SER A 823 14.37 3.76 -23.56
N GLU A 824 15.59 4.21 -23.25
CA GLU A 824 16.77 3.36 -23.06
C GLU A 824 17.03 3.04 -21.59
N LYS A 825 16.56 3.88 -20.67
CA LYS A 825 16.78 3.76 -19.21
C LYS A 825 16.47 2.35 -18.66
N PRO A 826 15.34 1.68 -19.00
CA PRO A 826 15.06 0.35 -18.45
C PRO A 826 16.11 -0.70 -18.86
N ASN A 827 16.60 -0.63 -20.09
CA ASN A 827 17.59 -1.58 -20.60
C ASN A 827 18.97 -1.32 -19.98
N ILE A 828 19.37 -0.04 -19.86
CA ILE A 828 20.63 0.35 -19.22
C ILE A 828 20.63 -0.06 -17.75
N ALA A 829 19.55 0.25 -17.01
CA ALA A 829 19.41 -0.13 -15.61
C ALA A 829 19.54 -1.64 -15.43
N LYS A 830 18.82 -2.42 -16.25
CA LYS A 830 18.93 -3.88 -16.24
C LYS A 830 20.36 -4.35 -16.47
N GLN A 831 21.02 -3.81 -17.49
CA GLN A 831 22.39 -4.20 -17.83
C GLN A 831 23.38 -3.89 -16.70
N ILE A 832 23.26 -2.73 -16.04
CA ILE A 832 24.10 -2.37 -14.89
C ILE A 832 23.90 -3.38 -13.75
N LEU A 833 22.65 -3.67 -13.39
CA LEU A 833 22.31 -4.58 -12.29
C LEU A 833 22.71 -6.04 -12.58
N GLU A 834 22.70 -6.47 -13.84
CA GLU A 834 23.12 -7.83 -14.23
C GLU A 834 24.64 -7.98 -14.36
N SER A 835 25.37 -6.91 -14.69
CA SER A 835 26.81 -6.95 -14.96
C SER A 835 27.69 -6.50 -13.80
N THR A 836 27.11 -5.89 -12.76
CA THR A 836 27.85 -5.31 -11.63
C THR A 836 27.21 -5.65 -10.27
N PRO A 837 27.96 -5.55 -9.17
CA PRO A 837 27.44 -5.61 -7.80
C PRO A 837 26.52 -4.44 -7.36
N ILE A 838 26.20 -3.49 -8.25
CA ILE A 838 25.36 -2.33 -7.91
C ILE A 838 23.95 -2.81 -7.55
N GLU A 839 23.44 -2.34 -6.41
CA GLU A 839 22.13 -2.73 -5.88
C GLU A 839 21.04 -1.75 -6.32
N ASN A 840 21.35 -0.46 -6.36
CA ASN A 840 20.41 0.60 -6.73
C ASN A 840 21.01 1.51 -7.81
N ILE A 841 20.24 1.71 -8.88
CA ILE A 841 20.57 2.60 -10.00
C ILE A 841 19.42 3.57 -10.21
N THR A 842 19.74 4.85 -10.38
CA THR A 842 18.75 5.89 -10.69
C THR A 842 19.19 6.63 -11.96
N LEU A 843 18.36 6.63 -13.01
CA LEU A 843 18.66 7.18 -14.35
C LEU A 843 17.73 8.33 -14.75
#